data_AF-A0A8T0TIN8-F1
#
_entry.id   AF-A0A8T0TIN8-F1
#
_cell.length_a   1.000
_cell.length_b   1.000
_cell.length_c   1.000
_cell.angle_alpha   90.00
_cell.angle_beta   90.00
_cell.angle_gamma   90.00
#
_symmetry.space_group_name_H-M   'P 1'
#
loop_
_entity.id
_entity.type
_entity.pdbx_description
1 polymer ?
#
loop_
_entity_poly.entity_id
_entity_poly.type
_entity_poly.pdbx_seq_one_letter_code
_entity_poly.pdbx_strand_id
1 'polypeptide(L)'
;MAQSKEEFLEQFGGDYGYPDAPRGIDELRAADFKRLEGMVYLDHAGATLYSEAQMADVAKDLMSNVYGNPHSQSDSSMATSDLVTSMRHLVLKYFNASPRDYKCIFTSGATAALKLVGECFPWSGDSCYMYTMENHNSVLGIREYALSKGATVSAVDIEEVVDPSKNQGCDSLFKISKRSNQRRGDDVLLHNYQNGSLTAISGNNLNLFAFPSECNFSGHKFNLSLVKLIKEGKFIGTSQQQGRWMVLIDAAKGCTTEPPNLTVYPADFVVCSFYKIFGYPTGLGALIVKNEAAGLLNKTYFSGGTVAASIADIDYVQKRKSIENVLEDGTISFLSISSLRYGFKIIDMLTISAIARHTASLATYVRRKMMDLKHSNEKNVCIIYGQQASKVKDLKMGPTITFNLKREDCTWFGYREVEKLACLSGIHLRTGCFCNPGACAKYLGLSHSDLVSNFEAGHVCWDDNDIINGRPTGAVRISFGYMSTYEDAEEFLKFLQSSFVSKAVGLNNGYMVNMDTLHLVDDWSQQATSDIRLKSITIYPVKSCQGFSVQGWPLTTGGLKYDREWLLQGSGGEILTQKKVPELSSIRTLIDLELGKLFLESPKRKDKLQISVLENLTHISAEVDVYGQRYEVQTYGDKVNSWFSDAIGRPCTFMRCTSSKHRSCTINGRRDRLCRDTRSKLSFVNEGQLLLVSEESISDLNSRLSSGNVNGKQQMFVDAMRFRPNIVVSGSASYDEDNWKRLNIGKAYFTRHTRH
;
A
#
# COMPACT_ATOMS: atom_id res chain seq x y z
N MET A 1 -4.02 -9.86 30.72
CA MET A 1 -2.78 -9.13 30.36
C MET A 1 -1.57 -9.65 31.11
N ALA A 2 -1.57 -9.74 32.45
CA ALA A 2 -0.41 -10.30 33.18
C ALA A 2 -0.13 -11.77 32.81
N GLN A 3 -1.15 -12.64 32.89
CA GLN A 3 -1.02 -14.07 32.55
C GLN A 3 -0.63 -14.33 31.08
N SER A 4 -1.16 -13.55 30.14
CA SER A 4 -0.84 -13.70 28.71
C SER A 4 0.60 -13.26 28.39
N LYS A 5 1.14 -12.27 29.11
CA LYS A 5 2.54 -11.85 28.98
C LYS A 5 3.49 -12.88 29.59
N GLU A 6 3.12 -13.47 30.72
CA GLU A 6 3.86 -14.58 31.33
C GLU A 6 3.96 -15.78 30.38
N GLU A 7 2.84 -16.25 29.81
CA GLU A 7 2.84 -17.33 28.81
C GLU A 7 3.73 -17.02 27.59
N PHE A 8 3.69 -15.77 27.11
CA PHE A 8 4.55 -15.34 26.01
C PHE A 8 6.03 -15.37 26.40
N LEU A 9 6.38 -14.90 27.60
CA LEU A 9 7.76 -14.88 28.08
C LEU A 9 8.28 -16.28 28.44
N GLU A 10 7.43 -17.18 28.93
CA GLU A 10 7.78 -18.59 29.12
C GLU A 10 8.14 -19.25 27.79
N GLN A 11 7.41 -18.91 26.72
CA GLN A 11 7.63 -19.50 25.41
C GLN A 11 8.76 -18.84 24.61
N PHE A 12 8.89 -17.52 24.68
CA PHE A 12 9.76 -16.73 23.79
C PHE A 12 10.76 -15.85 24.54
N GLY A 13 10.83 -15.87 25.87
CA GLY A 13 11.64 -14.94 26.67
C GLY A 13 13.15 -14.97 26.33
N GLY A 14 13.69 -16.11 25.90
CA GLY A 14 15.08 -16.21 25.44
C GLY A 14 15.35 -15.56 24.06
N ASP A 15 14.30 -15.37 23.26
CA ASP A 15 14.36 -14.81 21.92
C ASP A 15 13.75 -13.41 21.82
N TYR A 16 12.91 -13.01 22.78
CA TYR A 16 12.24 -11.73 22.81
C TYR A 16 13.08 -10.65 23.49
N GLY A 17 13.40 -9.61 22.71
CA GLY A 17 14.09 -8.42 23.19
C GLY A 17 15.61 -8.56 23.04
N TYR A 18 16.35 -7.78 23.83
CA TYR A 18 17.79 -7.63 23.68
C TYR A 18 18.51 -7.70 25.03
N PRO A 19 18.62 -8.90 25.64
CA PRO A 19 19.22 -9.06 26.97
C PRO A 19 20.72 -8.69 26.99
N ASP A 20 21.41 -8.88 25.87
CA ASP A 20 22.84 -8.57 25.74
C ASP A 20 23.11 -7.11 25.30
N ALA A 21 22.05 -6.34 25.02
CA ALA A 21 22.19 -4.94 24.62
C ALA A 21 22.17 -4.02 25.85
N PRO A 22 22.68 -2.77 25.73
CA PRO A 22 22.68 -1.81 26.85
C PRO A 22 21.30 -1.46 27.39
N ARG A 23 20.25 -1.65 26.59
CA ARG A 23 18.85 -1.42 26.95
C ARG A 23 18.01 -2.61 26.51
N GLY A 24 17.11 -3.05 27.40
CA GLY A 24 16.06 -4.00 27.03
C GLY A 24 15.07 -3.38 26.03
N ILE A 25 14.22 -4.21 25.42
CA ILE A 25 13.26 -3.76 24.41
C ILE A 25 12.32 -2.65 24.91
N ASP A 26 11.79 -2.79 26.12
CA ASP A 26 10.82 -1.82 26.68
C ASP A 26 11.50 -0.46 26.96
N GLU A 27 12.74 -0.49 27.45
CA GLU A 27 13.53 0.72 27.68
C GLU A 27 13.94 1.39 26.37
N LEU A 28 14.38 0.60 25.37
CA LEU A 28 14.69 1.08 24.02
C LEU A 28 13.44 1.73 23.39
N ARG A 29 12.27 1.09 23.50
CA ARG A 29 11.00 1.61 23.01
C ARG A 29 10.65 2.96 23.63
N ALA A 30 10.78 3.07 24.96
CA ALA A 30 10.42 4.26 25.71
C ALA A 30 11.42 5.41 25.53
N ALA A 31 12.71 5.11 25.34
CA ALA A 31 13.75 6.13 25.21
C ALA A 31 13.87 6.68 23.79
N ASP A 32 13.78 5.80 22.79
CA ASP A 32 14.22 6.08 21.41
C ASP A 32 13.08 6.10 20.37
N PHE A 33 11.85 5.81 20.81
CA PHE A 33 10.63 5.87 20.00
C PHE A 33 9.42 6.47 20.74
N LYS A 34 9.65 7.55 21.49
CA LYS A 34 8.63 8.25 22.29
C LYS A 34 7.43 8.69 21.47
N ARG A 35 7.69 9.07 20.21
CA ARG A 35 6.65 9.52 19.28
C ARG A 35 5.62 8.47 18.90
N LEU A 36 5.79 7.22 19.31
CA LEU A 36 4.81 6.16 19.11
C LEU A 36 4.00 5.88 20.39
N GLU A 37 4.09 6.71 21.43
CA GLU A 37 3.22 6.60 22.60
C GLU A 37 1.74 6.67 22.16
N GLY A 38 0.95 5.67 22.58
CA GLY A 38 -0.45 5.53 22.19
C GLY A 38 -0.69 5.08 20.74
N MET A 39 0.36 4.67 20.00
CA MET A 39 0.26 4.21 18.62
C MET A 39 0.98 2.87 18.40
N VAL A 40 0.34 1.97 17.67
CA VAL A 40 0.90 0.68 17.27
C VAL A 40 1.30 0.74 15.81
N TYR A 41 2.60 0.63 15.52
CA TYR A 41 3.12 0.67 14.15
C TYR A 41 3.54 -0.72 13.67
N LEU A 42 2.91 -1.21 12.60
CA LEU A 42 3.08 -2.56 12.06
C LEU A 42 3.39 -2.58 10.55
N ASP A 43 3.91 -1.49 9.97
CA ASP A 43 4.32 -1.44 8.55
C ASP A 43 5.85 -1.40 8.36
N HIS A 44 6.60 -2.09 9.21
CA HIS A 44 8.06 -2.19 9.15
C HIS A 44 8.61 -2.80 7.84
N ALA A 45 7.87 -3.71 7.21
CA ALA A 45 8.22 -4.26 5.89
C ALA A 45 8.10 -3.22 4.76
N GLY A 46 7.20 -2.24 4.92
CA GLY A 46 7.02 -1.11 4.03
C GLY A 46 8.13 -0.09 4.26
N ALA A 47 8.20 0.43 5.48
CA ALA A 47 9.25 1.32 5.96
C ALA A 47 9.48 1.12 7.46
N THR A 48 10.73 0.89 7.87
CA THR A 48 11.12 0.93 9.27
C THR A 48 11.20 2.38 9.74
N LEU A 49 11.10 2.59 11.05
CA LEU A 49 11.24 3.91 11.67
C LEU A 49 12.67 4.08 12.19
N TYR A 50 13.22 5.28 12.03
CA TYR A 50 14.49 5.69 12.62
C TYR A 50 14.33 5.91 14.13
N SER A 51 15.39 5.78 14.92
CA SER A 51 15.29 6.16 16.34
C SER A 51 15.49 7.67 16.54
N GLU A 52 14.95 8.22 17.62
CA GLU A 52 15.27 9.60 18.02
C GLU A 52 16.76 9.77 18.31
N ALA A 53 17.41 8.75 18.91
CA ALA A 53 18.85 8.72 19.14
C ALA A 53 19.65 8.77 17.82
N GLN A 54 19.24 8.02 16.79
CA GLN A 54 19.87 8.07 15.46
C GLN A 54 19.83 9.49 14.89
N MET A 55 18.67 10.14 14.94
CA MET A 55 18.49 11.47 14.38
C MET A 55 19.26 12.54 15.16
N ALA A 56 19.35 12.40 16.49
CA ALA A 56 20.17 13.28 17.32
C ALA A 56 21.66 13.17 16.97
N ASP A 57 22.16 11.93 16.80
CA ASP A 57 23.55 11.68 16.40
C ASP A 57 23.84 12.24 14.99
N VAL A 58 22.93 12.04 14.03
CA VAL A 58 23.03 12.61 12.67
C VAL A 58 23.05 14.14 12.70
N ALA A 59 22.11 14.76 13.42
CA ALA A 59 22.04 16.21 13.53
C ALA A 59 23.32 16.79 14.14
N LYS A 60 23.82 16.18 15.22
CA LYS A 60 25.08 16.56 15.86
C LYS A 60 26.25 16.46 14.89
N ASP A 61 26.35 15.37 14.12
CA ASP A 61 27.40 15.17 13.12
C ASP A 61 27.40 16.27 12.06
N LEU A 62 26.24 16.52 11.45
CA LEU A 62 26.09 17.50 10.38
C LEU A 62 26.29 18.95 10.86
N MET A 63 26.00 19.24 12.13
CA MET A 63 26.23 20.56 12.74
C MET A 63 27.68 20.77 13.17
N SER A 64 28.42 19.70 13.44
CA SER A 64 29.78 19.78 13.99
C SER A 64 30.87 19.59 12.92
N ASN A 65 30.55 19.00 11.78
CA ASN A 65 31.49 18.65 10.73
C ASN A 65 31.16 19.35 9.41
N VAL A 66 32.21 19.68 8.64
CA VAL A 66 32.08 20.27 7.30
C VAL A 66 32.28 19.18 6.25
N TYR A 67 31.26 18.93 5.45
CA TYR A 67 31.28 17.95 4.37
C TYR A 67 31.29 18.64 3.00
N GLY A 68 32.40 18.50 2.27
CA GLY A 68 32.57 19.04 0.93
C GLY A 68 32.11 18.06 -0.16
N ASN A 69 31.84 18.57 -1.37
CA ASN A 69 31.53 17.70 -2.51
C ASN A 69 32.73 16.76 -2.79
N PRO A 70 32.54 15.42 -2.85
CA PRO A 70 33.61 14.45 -3.13
C PRO A 70 34.35 14.65 -4.46
N HIS A 71 33.82 15.47 -5.38
CA HIS A 71 34.47 15.77 -6.66
C HIS A 71 35.48 16.93 -6.60
N SER A 72 35.66 17.57 -5.44
CA SER A 72 36.65 18.64 -5.23
C SER A 72 37.89 18.13 -4.47
N GLN A 73 38.96 18.91 -4.44
CA GLN A 73 40.25 18.54 -3.82
C GLN A 73 40.49 19.23 -2.45
N SER A 74 39.48 19.85 -1.86
CA SER A 74 39.60 20.47 -0.53
C SER A 74 39.67 19.41 0.58
N ASP A 75 40.23 19.77 1.75
CA ASP A 75 40.29 18.87 2.91
C ASP A 75 38.91 18.30 3.28
N SER A 76 37.87 19.15 3.25
CA SER A 76 36.48 18.74 3.51
C SER A 76 35.94 17.74 2.48
N SER A 77 36.40 17.82 1.23
CA SER A 77 36.03 16.91 0.15
C SER A 77 36.77 15.57 0.25
N MET A 78 38.05 15.60 0.63
CA MET A 78 38.84 14.40 0.89
C MET A 78 38.27 13.62 2.07
N ALA A 79 37.98 14.30 3.19
CA ALA A 79 37.35 13.69 4.36
C ALA A 79 35.98 13.07 4.01
N THR A 80 35.19 13.73 3.16
CA THR A 80 33.91 13.18 2.68
C THR A 80 34.13 11.93 1.82
N SER A 81 35.16 11.91 0.98
CA SER A 81 35.50 10.75 0.13
C SER A 81 35.96 9.54 0.95
N ASP A 82 36.80 9.76 1.97
CA ASP A 82 37.25 8.72 2.91
C ASP A 82 36.09 8.15 3.71
N LEU A 83 35.17 9.02 4.11
CA LEU A 83 33.97 8.60 4.81
C LEU A 83 33.06 7.75 3.92
N VAL A 84 32.80 8.17 2.68
CA VAL A 84 32.02 7.38 1.71
C VAL A 84 32.68 6.01 1.52
N THR A 85 34.01 5.96 1.42
CA THR A 85 34.76 4.70 1.30
C THR A 85 34.57 3.81 2.53
N SER A 86 34.61 4.38 3.74
CA SER A 86 34.35 3.66 4.99
C SER A 86 32.92 3.13 5.06
N MET A 87 31.94 3.89 4.56
CA MET A 87 30.55 3.44 4.48
C MET A 87 30.38 2.28 3.50
N ARG A 88 31.12 2.26 2.38
CA ARG A 88 31.12 1.08 1.48
C ARG A 88 31.61 -0.16 2.20
N HIS A 89 32.70 -0.06 2.97
CA HIS A 89 33.21 -1.20 3.74
C HIS A 89 32.22 -1.68 4.80
N LEU A 90 31.53 -0.76 5.46
CA LEU A 90 30.49 -1.09 6.45
C LEU A 90 29.32 -1.84 5.80
N VAL A 91 28.86 -1.39 4.62
CA VAL A 91 27.81 -2.09 3.85
C VAL A 91 28.31 -3.47 3.42
N LEU A 92 29.52 -3.60 2.89
CA LEU A 92 30.07 -4.91 2.49
C LEU A 92 30.22 -5.87 3.68
N LYS A 93 30.67 -5.37 4.83
CA LYS A 93 30.72 -6.14 6.09
C LYS A 93 29.34 -6.68 6.46
N TYR A 94 28.29 -5.89 6.31
CA TYR A 94 26.92 -6.31 6.61
C TYR A 94 26.43 -7.51 5.78
N PHE A 95 26.89 -7.62 4.53
CA PHE A 95 26.59 -8.76 3.64
C PHE A 95 27.66 -9.87 3.70
N ASN A 96 28.58 -9.80 4.67
CA ASN A 96 29.75 -10.68 4.76
C ASN A 96 30.49 -10.80 3.41
N ALA A 97 30.69 -9.67 2.76
CA ALA A 97 31.30 -9.54 1.44
C ALA A 97 32.70 -8.91 1.56
N SER A 98 33.67 -9.53 0.92
CA SER A 98 35.05 -9.03 0.86
C SER A 98 35.16 -7.89 -0.16
N PRO A 99 35.77 -6.73 0.19
CA PRO A 99 36.05 -5.66 -0.76
C PRO A 99 36.98 -6.06 -1.92
N ARG A 100 37.68 -7.20 -1.80
CA ARG A 100 38.49 -7.77 -2.89
C ARG A 100 37.63 -8.43 -3.96
N ASP A 101 36.42 -8.87 -3.60
CA ASP A 101 35.55 -9.67 -4.45
C ASP A 101 34.28 -8.91 -4.86
N TYR A 102 33.88 -7.90 -4.08
CA TYR A 102 32.65 -7.14 -4.24
C TYR A 102 32.86 -5.63 -4.13
N LYS A 103 32.07 -4.87 -4.89
CA LYS A 103 31.91 -3.41 -4.75
C LYS A 103 30.52 -3.04 -4.26
N CYS A 104 30.43 -1.92 -3.55
CA CYS A 104 29.18 -1.31 -3.12
C CYS A 104 28.95 -0.01 -3.90
N ILE A 105 27.88 0.03 -4.69
CA ILE A 105 27.43 1.15 -5.50
C ILE A 105 26.22 1.77 -4.81
N PHE A 106 26.28 3.03 -4.40
CA PHE A 106 25.13 3.71 -3.79
C PHE A 106 24.13 4.14 -4.86
N THR A 107 22.85 3.94 -4.59
CA THR A 107 21.75 4.24 -5.49
C THR A 107 20.63 4.95 -4.74
N SER A 108 19.65 5.53 -5.46
CA SER A 108 18.48 6.16 -4.84
C SER A 108 17.44 5.16 -4.28
N GLY A 109 17.91 4.01 -3.80
CA GLY A 109 17.10 2.89 -3.30
C GLY A 109 17.29 1.59 -4.08
N ALA A 110 16.68 0.51 -3.60
CA ALA A 110 16.77 -0.81 -4.26
C ALA A 110 16.16 -0.79 -5.67
N THR A 111 15.07 -0.04 -5.89
CA THR A 111 14.47 0.11 -7.23
C THR A 111 15.45 0.70 -8.24
N ALA A 112 16.23 1.71 -7.84
CA ALA A 112 17.25 2.30 -8.71
C ALA A 112 18.41 1.33 -8.97
N ALA A 113 18.80 0.52 -7.98
CA ALA A 113 19.78 -0.55 -8.16
C ALA A 113 19.30 -1.64 -9.13
N LEU A 114 18.05 -2.09 -9.01
CA LEU A 114 17.42 -3.05 -9.92
C LEU A 114 17.35 -2.52 -11.34
N LYS A 115 16.92 -1.26 -11.49
CA LYS A 115 16.90 -0.57 -12.79
C LYS A 115 18.30 -0.51 -13.39
N LEU A 116 19.31 -0.12 -12.61
CA LEU A 116 20.70 -0.02 -13.06
C LEU A 116 21.22 -1.37 -13.58
N VAL A 117 20.93 -2.48 -12.88
CA VAL A 117 21.27 -3.82 -13.38
C VAL A 117 20.54 -4.10 -14.68
N GLY A 118 19.22 -3.92 -14.73
CA GLY A 118 18.45 -4.18 -15.95
C GLY A 118 18.90 -3.36 -17.16
N GLU A 119 19.23 -2.09 -16.95
CA GLU A 119 19.69 -1.16 -18.00
C GLU A 119 21.09 -1.47 -18.50
N CYS A 120 22.01 -1.87 -17.61
CA CYS A 120 23.42 -2.08 -17.95
C CYS A 120 23.77 -3.53 -18.25
N PHE A 121 22.87 -4.49 -18.00
CA PHE A 121 23.14 -5.90 -18.28
C PHE A 121 23.31 -6.12 -19.80
N PRO A 122 24.30 -6.93 -20.23
CA PRO A 122 24.61 -7.13 -21.65
C PRO A 122 23.63 -8.08 -22.32
N TRP A 123 22.36 -7.66 -22.43
CA TRP A 123 21.31 -8.45 -23.06
C TRP A 123 21.60 -8.70 -24.54
N SER A 124 21.23 -9.90 -25.01
CA SER A 124 21.25 -10.31 -26.41
C SER A 124 19.97 -11.09 -26.75
N GLY A 125 19.75 -11.38 -28.03
CA GLY A 125 18.64 -12.25 -28.47
C GLY A 125 18.70 -13.66 -27.87
N ASP A 126 19.89 -14.12 -27.49
CA ASP A 126 20.11 -15.44 -26.87
C ASP A 126 20.02 -15.40 -25.34
N SER A 127 19.86 -14.22 -24.74
CA SER A 127 19.75 -14.09 -23.28
C SER A 127 18.41 -14.59 -22.77
N CYS A 128 18.41 -15.09 -21.54
CA CYS A 128 17.22 -15.45 -20.78
C CYS A 128 17.15 -14.68 -19.46
N TYR A 129 16.03 -14.01 -19.20
CA TYR A 129 15.71 -13.40 -17.92
C TYR A 129 14.62 -14.21 -17.20
N MET A 130 14.96 -14.79 -16.05
CA MET A 130 14.01 -15.50 -15.20
C MET A 130 13.84 -14.78 -13.86
N TYR A 131 12.61 -14.71 -13.37
CA TYR A 131 12.32 -14.16 -12.05
C TYR A 131 11.16 -14.88 -11.37
N THR A 132 11.21 -14.96 -10.04
CA THR A 132 10.13 -15.59 -9.25
C THR A 132 8.87 -14.72 -9.18
N MET A 133 7.71 -15.37 -9.03
CA MET A 133 6.42 -14.70 -8.82
C MET A 133 6.39 -13.80 -7.57
N GLU A 134 7.23 -14.12 -6.58
CA GLU A 134 7.33 -13.45 -5.29
C GLU A 134 8.11 -12.14 -5.32
N ASN A 135 8.77 -11.82 -6.43
CA ASN A 135 9.58 -10.62 -6.55
C ASN A 135 8.75 -9.33 -6.41
N HIS A 136 9.44 -8.28 -5.97
CA HIS A 136 8.93 -6.92 -6.00
C HIS A 136 8.72 -6.43 -7.45
N ASN A 137 7.74 -5.56 -7.67
CA ASN A 137 7.38 -5.03 -8.99
C ASN A 137 8.57 -4.38 -9.74
N SER A 138 9.54 -3.83 -9.02
CA SER A 138 10.76 -3.27 -9.63
C SER A 138 11.63 -4.32 -10.33
N VAL A 139 11.61 -5.58 -9.89
CA VAL A 139 12.30 -6.69 -10.56
C VAL A 139 11.60 -7.05 -11.87
N LEU A 140 10.26 -6.96 -11.91
CA LEU A 140 9.50 -7.15 -13.15
C LEU A 140 9.91 -6.10 -14.19
N GLY A 141 10.20 -4.86 -13.78
CA GLY A 141 10.64 -3.78 -14.67
C GLY A 141 11.89 -4.11 -15.49
N ILE A 142 12.79 -4.98 -15.00
CA ILE A 142 13.98 -5.42 -15.73
C ILE A 142 13.60 -6.10 -17.06
N ARG A 143 12.41 -6.72 -17.14
CA ARG A 143 11.92 -7.38 -18.34
C ARG A 143 11.87 -6.47 -19.56
N GLU A 144 11.62 -5.17 -19.37
CA GLU A 144 11.47 -4.24 -20.49
C GLU A 144 12.83 -4.05 -21.20
N TYR A 145 13.93 -4.01 -20.44
CA TYR A 145 15.28 -3.96 -21.00
C TYR A 145 15.64 -5.25 -21.72
N ALA A 146 15.37 -6.41 -21.10
CA ALA A 146 15.62 -7.72 -21.70
C ALA A 146 14.85 -7.89 -23.03
N LEU A 147 13.53 -7.66 -23.03
CA LEU A 147 12.68 -7.78 -24.22
C LEU A 147 13.11 -6.81 -25.33
N SER A 148 13.52 -5.58 -24.99
CA SER A 148 13.98 -4.59 -25.98
C SER A 148 15.22 -5.04 -26.76
N LYS A 149 15.95 -6.03 -26.24
CA LYS A 149 17.15 -6.61 -26.84
C LYS A 149 16.91 -8.02 -27.41
N GLY A 150 15.64 -8.45 -27.49
CA GLY A 150 15.24 -9.75 -28.03
C GLY A 150 15.41 -10.92 -27.06
N ALA A 151 15.76 -10.68 -25.80
CA ALA A 151 15.95 -11.74 -24.82
C ALA A 151 14.62 -12.41 -24.44
N THR A 152 14.67 -13.70 -24.10
CA THR A 152 13.51 -14.41 -23.55
C THR A 152 13.28 -14.02 -22.09
N VAL A 153 12.02 -13.90 -21.68
CA VAL A 153 11.66 -13.59 -20.29
C VAL A 153 10.73 -14.67 -19.76
N SER A 154 10.88 -15.07 -18.50
CA SER A 154 9.97 -16.03 -17.87
C SER A 154 9.76 -15.78 -16.38
N ALA A 155 8.49 -15.75 -15.97
CA ALA A 155 8.12 -15.82 -14.57
C ALA A 155 8.04 -17.30 -14.12
N VAL A 156 8.61 -17.61 -12.95
CA VAL A 156 8.72 -18.98 -12.44
C VAL A 156 8.22 -19.12 -11.01
N ASP A 157 7.77 -20.32 -10.65
CA ASP A 157 7.62 -20.76 -9.27
C ASP A 157 8.83 -21.61 -8.87
N ILE A 158 9.17 -21.54 -7.58
CA ILE A 158 10.23 -22.37 -6.98
C ILE A 158 9.60 -23.24 -5.89
N GLU A 159 9.87 -24.53 -5.97
CA GLU A 159 9.52 -25.51 -4.95
C GLU A 159 10.80 -26.18 -4.44
N GLU A 160 11.02 -26.14 -3.12
CA GLU A 160 12.09 -26.89 -2.47
C GLU A 160 11.66 -28.36 -2.36
N VAL A 161 12.47 -29.25 -2.91
CA VAL A 161 12.26 -30.70 -2.94
C VAL A 161 13.30 -31.35 -2.03
N VAL A 162 12.82 -32.15 -1.08
CA VAL A 162 13.69 -32.98 -0.25
C VAL A 162 14.09 -34.21 -1.06
N ASP A 163 15.38 -34.41 -1.30
CA ASP A 163 15.90 -35.61 -1.95
C ASP A 163 15.73 -36.82 -1.00
N PRO A 164 14.87 -37.81 -1.32
CA PRO A 164 14.66 -38.96 -0.46
C PRO A 164 15.88 -39.90 -0.40
N SER A 165 16.86 -39.75 -1.29
CA SER A 165 17.98 -40.68 -1.47
C SER A 165 19.24 -40.36 -0.67
N LYS A 166 19.30 -39.20 0.02
CA LYS A 166 20.46 -38.79 0.83
C LYS A 166 20.10 -38.64 2.30
N ASN A 167 20.42 -39.66 3.10
CA ASN A 167 20.45 -39.53 4.56
C ASN A 167 21.66 -38.67 4.97
N GLN A 168 21.39 -37.51 5.59
CA GLN A 168 22.35 -36.62 6.28
C GLN A 168 23.34 -35.77 5.44
N GLY A 169 22.93 -35.25 4.27
CA GLY A 169 23.71 -34.23 3.53
C GLY A 169 22.85 -33.11 2.95
N CYS A 170 23.22 -31.85 3.23
CA CYS A 170 22.50 -30.60 2.93
C CYS A 170 22.52 -30.20 1.43
N ASP A 171 21.92 -31.01 0.55
CA ASP A 171 21.65 -30.59 -0.83
C ASP A 171 20.13 -30.59 -1.10
N SER A 172 19.47 -29.47 -0.78
CA SER A 172 18.09 -29.24 -1.23
C SER A 172 18.06 -29.15 -2.76
N LEU A 173 17.21 -29.94 -3.42
CA LEU A 173 16.94 -29.80 -4.85
C LEU A 173 15.80 -28.80 -5.04
N PHE A 174 15.88 -27.94 -6.06
CA PHE A 174 14.77 -27.04 -6.40
C PHE A 174 14.15 -27.42 -7.74
N LYS A 175 12.82 -27.46 -7.74
CA LYS A 175 12.02 -27.55 -8.96
C LYS A 175 11.61 -26.14 -9.36
N ILE A 176 11.93 -25.78 -10.61
CA ILE A 176 11.57 -24.51 -11.21
C ILE A 176 10.53 -24.76 -12.29
N SER A 177 9.34 -24.23 -12.11
CA SER A 177 8.24 -24.37 -13.05
C SER A 177 7.93 -23.05 -13.74
N LYS A 178 7.99 -23.05 -15.08
CA LYS A 178 7.55 -21.91 -15.89
C LYS A 178 6.03 -21.83 -15.86
N ARG A 179 5.48 -20.61 -15.75
CA ARG A 179 4.04 -20.37 -15.95
C ARG A 179 3.71 -20.39 -17.44
N SER A 180 2.67 -21.16 -17.81
CA SER A 180 2.28 -21.49 -19.19
C SER A 180 1.62 -20.37 -20.00
N ASN A 181 1.10 -19.32 -19.36
CA ASN A 181 0.34 -18.24 -20.03
C ASN A 181 1.12 -16.91 -20.07
N GLN A 182 2.19 -16.83 -20.88
CA GLN A 182 2.98 -15.60 -21.05
C GLN A 182 2.64 -14.91 -22.37
N ARG A 183 1.75 -13.90 -22.34
CA ARG A 183 1.21 -13.26 -23.55
C ARG A 183 2.20 -12.42 -24.38
N ARG A 184 3.32 -11.97 -23.80
CA ARG A 184 4.25 -11.04 -24.50
C ARG A 184 5.38 -11.71 -25.28
N GLY A 185 5.60 -13.02 -25.10
CA GLY A 185 6.65 -13.75 -25.80
C GLY A 185 6.31 -14.07 -27.26
N ASP A 186 5.04 -14.34 -27.55
CA ASP A 186 4.63 -14.86 -28.86
C ASP A 186 4.38 -13.75 -29.91
N ASP A 187 3.87 -12.58 -29.51
CA ASP A 187 3.52 -11.51 -30.46
C ASP A 187 4.71 -10.64 -30.91
N VAL A 188 5.80 -10.57 -30.14
CA VAL A 188 6.96 -9.71 -30.46
C VAL A 188 7.96 -10.42 -31.38
N LEU A 189 8.02 -11.76 -31.34
CA LEU A 189 8.93 -12.55 -32.18
C LEU A 189 8.46 -12.67 -33.64
N LEU A 190 7.18 -12.41 -33.92
CA LEU A 190 6.61 -12.54 -35.27
C LEU A 190 6.93 -11.37 -36.22
N HIS A 191 7.46 -10.24 -35.71
CA HIS A 191 7.67 -9.05 -36.56
C HIS A 191 9.12 -8.75 -36.99
N ASN A 192 10.13 -9.49 -36.52
CA ASN A 192 11.54 -9.16 -36.81
C ASN A 192 12.37 -10.28 -37.47
N TYR A 193 11.76 -11.35 -37.97
CA TYR A 193 12.48 -12.37 -38.74
C TYR A 193 12.29 -12.20 -40.25
N GLN A 194 12.98 -11.21 -40.84
CA GLN A 194 13.41 -11.30 -42.23
C GLN A 194 14.85 -10.79 -42.38
N ASN A 195 15.71 -11.72 -42.80
CA ASN A 195 17.05 -11.54 -43.38
C ASN A 195 18.17 -11.02 -42.46
N GLY A 196 18.89 -11.96 -41.84
CA GLY A 196 20.24 -11.75 -41.31
C GLY A 196 21.03 -13.06 -41.34
N SER A 197 22.05 -13.13 -42.20
CA SER A 197 22.95 -14.26 -42.39
C SER A 197 23.58 -14.74 -41.08
N LEU A 198 23.50 -16.05 -40.82
CA LEU A 198 24.22 -16.78 -39.77
C LEU A 198 25.73 -16.55 -39.95
N THR A 199 26.27 -15.61 -39.18
CA THR A 199 27.71 -15.42 -39.02
C THR A 199 28.14 -15.84 -37.63
N ALA A 200 29.33 -16.42 -37.57
CA ALA A 200 29.90 -17.24 -36.51
C ALA A 200 29.66 -16.79 -35.05
N ILE A 201 29.35 -17.81 -34.24
CA ILE A 201 29.29 -17.84 -32.77
C ILE A 201 30.58 -17.25 -32.16
N SER A 202 30.44 -16.22 -31.34
CA SER A 202 31.49 -15.75 -30.43
C SER A 202 30.93 -15.69 -29.01
N GLY A 203 31.52 -16.48 -28.10
CA GLY A 203 30.90 -16.88 -26.84
C GLY A 203 30.78 -15.79 -25.78
N ASN A 204 29.55 -15.49 -25.35
CA ASN A 204 29.21 -15.05 -23.98
C ASN A 204 27.68 -14.86 -23.80
N ASN A 205 26.88 -15.90 -24.05
CA ASN A 205 25.44 -15.82 -23.78
C ASN A 205 25.22 -15.74 -22.26
N LEU A 206 24.77 -14.58 -21.77
CA LEU A 206 24.53 -14.30 -20.35
C LEU A 206 23.04 -14.30 -20.04
N ASN A 207 22.69 -15.03 -18.98
CA ASN A 207 21.33 -15.18 -18.47
C ASN A 207 21.25 -14.55 -17.08
N LEU A 208 20.10 -13.99 -16.71
CA LEU A 208 19.89 -13.38 -15.40
C LEU A 208 18.73 -14.08 -14.67
N PHE A 209 18.96 -14.49 -13.44
CA PHE A 209 17.96 -15.05 -12.56
C PHE A 209 17.76 -14.15 -11.33
N ALA A 210 16.54 -13.66 -11.10
CA ALA A 210 16.22 -12.77 -9.99
C ALA A 210 15.22 -13.38 -9.01
N PHE A 211 15.51 -13.34 -7.72
CA PHE A 211 14.59 -13.77 -6.66
C PHE A 211 14.74 -12.91 -5.40
N PRO A 212 13.69 -12.77 -4.57
CA PRO A 212 13.81 -12.05 -3.32
C PRO A 212 14.41 -12.96 -2.24
N SER A 213 15.24 -12.40 -1.38
CA SER A 213 15.67 -13.11 -0.15
C SER A 213 14.49 -13.35 0.81
N GLU A 214 13.56 -12.39 0.89
CA GLU A 214 12.30 -12.50 1.63
C GLU A 214 11.17 -11.87 0.79
N CYS A 215 10.08 -12.61 0.58
CA CYS A 215 8.91 -12.14 -0.12
C CYS A 215 8.22 -11.02 0.69
N ASN A 216 8.11 -9.83 0.10
CA ASN A 216 7.48 -8.68 0.74
C ASN A 216 5.95 -8.82 0.89
N PHE A 217 5.32 -9.79 0.21
CA PHE A 217 3.93 -10.19 0.42
C PHE A 217 3.79 -11.21 1.55
N SER A 218 4.39 -12.41 1.43
CA SER A 218 4.12 -13.51 2.37
C SER A 218 5.08 -13.61 3.56
N GLY A 219 6.18 -12.86 3.57
CA GLY A 219 7.26 -13.03 4.54
C GLY A 219 8.04 -14.34 4.36
N HIS A 220 7.80 -15.09 3.28
CA HIS A 220 8.54 -16.31 2.96
C HIS A 220 9.99 -15.98 2.63
N LYS A 221 10.93 -16.62 3.34
CA LYS A 221 12.37 -16.51 3.11
C LYS A 221 12.81 -17.59 2.13
N PHE A 222 13.49 -17.18 1.07
CA PHE A 222 14.03 -18.10 0.07
C PHE A 222 15.35 -18.68 0.55
N ASN A 223 15.56 -19.98 0.30
CA ASN A 223 16.83 -20.64 0.57
C ASN A 223 17.91 -20.10 -0.39
N LEU A 224 18.93 -19.43 0.15
CA LEU A 224 19.98 -18.78 -0.63
C LEU A 224 20.93 -19.75 -1.33
N SER A 225 20.91 -21.05 -0.99
CA SER A 225 21.63 -22.10 -1.75
C SER A 225 21.21 -22.14 -3.22
N LEU A 226 20.02 -21.62 -3.55
CA LEU A 226 19.55 -21.41 -4.91
C LEU A 226 20.56 -20.65 -5.78
N VAL A 227 21.35 -19.73 -5.22
CA VAL A 227 22.41 -19.01 -5.94
C VAL A 227 23.40 -19.99 -6.60
N LYS A 228 23.88 -20.98 -5.85
CA LYS A 228 24.85 -21.96 -6.35
C LYS A 228 24.20 -22.86 -7.39
N LEU A 229 23.00 -23.36 -7.09
CA LEU A 229 22.28 -24.31 -7.95
C LEU A 229 21.91 -23.72 -9.32
N ILE A 230 21.48 -22.46 -9.36
CA ILE A 230 21.21 -21.76 -10.63
C ILE A 230 22.50 -21.58 -11.44
N LYS A 231 23.59 -21.14 -10.79
CA LYS A 231 24.88 -20.93 -11.47
C LYS A 231 25.50 -22.23 -11.99
N GLU A 232 25.25 -23.34 -11.31
CA GLU A 232 25.68 -24.68 -11.73
C GLU A 232 24.72 -25.35 -12.73
N GLY A 233 23.58 -24.73 -13.05
CA GLY A 233 22.57 -25.31 -13.94
C GLY A 233 21.86 -26.55 -13.37
N LYS A 234 21.89 -26.74 -12.04
CA LYS A 234 21.35 -27.92 -11.33
C LYS A 234 19.93 -27.66 -10.82
N PHE A 235 18.95 -27.60 -11.72
CA PHE A 235 17.53 -27.47 -11.36
C PHE A 235 16.62 -28.22 -12.34
N ILE A 236 15.46 -28.67 -11.84
CA ILE A 236 14.52 -29.50 -12.58
C ILE A 236 13.40 -28.62 -13.15
N GLY A 237 13.03 -28.81 -14.42
CA GLY A 237 11.76 -28.27 -14.97
C GLY A 237 11.87 -27.22 -16.08
N THR A 238 13.09 -26.86 -16.53
CA THR A 238 13.27 -26.06 -17.75
C THR A 238 14.33 -26.69 -18.65
N SER A 239 14.13 -26.67 -19.97
CA SER A 239 15.16 -27.04 -20.94
C SER A 239 16.45 -26.26 -20.63
N GLN A 240 17.60 -26.95 -20.62
CA GLN A 240 18.92 -26.33 -20.40
C GLN A 240 19.11 -25.21 -21.42
N GLN A 241 18.88 -23.97 -20.99
CA GLN A 241 19.21 -22.79 -21.78
C GLN A 241 20.73 -22.71 -21.84
N GLN A 242 21.28 -22.61 -23.04
CA GLN A 242 22.72 -22.39 -23.22
C GLN A 242 23.09 -21.01 -22.65
N GLY A 243 24.27 -20.89 -22.05
CA GLY A 243 24.78 -19.63 -21.50
C GLY A 243 25.04 -19.65 -19.99
N ARG A 244 25.81 -18.66 -19.52
CA ARG A 244 26.21 -18.49 -18.12
C ARG A 244 25.11 -17.77 -17.35
N TRP A 245 24.62 -18.39 -16.27
CA TRP A 245 23.66 -17.79 -15.35
C TRP A 245 24.33 -16.84 -14.37
N MET A 246 23.77 -15.65 -14.25
CA MET A 246 24.06 -14.67 -13.22
C MET A 246 22.86 -14.55 -12.28
N VAL A 247 23.12 -14.33 -11.00
CA VAL A 247 22.07 -14.32 -9.98
C VAL A 247 21.96 -12.95 -9.31
N LEU A 248 20.75 -12.42 -9.30
CA LEU A 248 20.35 -11.21 -8.59
C LEU A 248 19.47 -11.56 -7.38
N ILE A 249 19.86 -11.11 -6.21
CA ILE A 249 19.04 -11.20 -5.00
C ILE A 249 18.41 -9.83 -4.72
N ASP A 250 17.08 -9.77 -4.72
CA ASP A 250 16.35 -8.67 -4.09
C ASP A 250 16.39 -8.84 -2.57
N ALA A 251 17.36 -8.17 -1.94
CA ALA A 251 17.56 -8.22 -0.50
C ALA A 251 16.86 -7.10 0.26
N ALA A 252 16.09 -6.23 -0.42
CA ALA A 252 15.54 -5.03 0.19
C ALA A 252 14.69 -5.31 1.43
N LYS A 253 13.94 -6.42 1.44
CA LYS A 253 13.18 -6.85 2.63
C LYS A 253 13.97 -7.81 3.54
N GLY A 254 14.59 -8.85 2.98
CA GLY A 254 15.25 -9.89 3.79
C GLY A 254 16.42 -9.38 4.62
N CYS A 255 17.16 -8.37 4.13
CA CYS A 255 18.27 -7.77 4.86
C CYS A 255 17.88 -7.09 6.18
N THR A 256 16.58 -6.98 6.50
CA THR A 256 16.11 -6.47 7.80
C THR A 256 16.25 -7.47 8.94
N THR A 257 16.33 -8.77 8.62
CA THR A 257 16.47 -9.85 9.63
C THR A 257 17.54 -10.87 9.24
N GLU A 258 17.87 -11.00 7.97
CA GLU A 258 18.79 -12.02 7.47
C GLU A 258 19.46 -11.53 6.17
N PRO A 259 20.48 -10.68 6.28
CA PRO A 259 21.25 -10.24 5.11
C PRO A 259 21.94 -11.45 4.44
N PRO A 260 21.92 -11.55 3.10
CA PRO A 260 22.66 -12.58 2.39
C PRO A 260 24.14 -12.59 2.76
N ASN A 261 24.65 -13.76 3.15
CA ASN A 261 26.07 -13.97 3.38
C ASN A 261 26.77 -14.28 2.04
N LEU A 262 27.43 -13.28 1.47
CA LEU A 262 28.03 -13.38 0.13
C LEU A 262 29.32 -14.22 0.07
N THR A 263 29.94 -14.51 1.21
CA THR A 263 31.00 -15.51 1.29
C THR A 263 30.43 -16.92 1.10
N VAL A 264 29.25 -17.20 1.64
CA VAL A 264 28.60 -18.51 1.53
C VAL A 264 27.82 -18.65 0.22
N TYR A 265 27.12 -17.61 -0.20
CA TYR A 265 26.24 -17.57 -1.37
C TYR A 265 26.70 -16.47 -2.33
N PRO A 266 27.68 -16.75 -3.22
CA PRO A 266 28.33 -15.73 -4.04
C PRO A 266 27.46 -15.28 -5.22
N ALA A 267 26.41 -14.52 -4.90
CA ALA A 267 25.53 -13.90 -5.88
C ALA A 267 26.28 -12.82 -6.67
N ASP A 268 25.84 -12.57 -7.90
CA ASP A 268 26.48 -11.60 -8.79
C ASP A 268 26.00 -10.18 -8.47
N PHE A 269 24.73 -10.04 -8.10
CA PHE A 269 24.09 -8.78 -7.73
C PHE A 269 23.23 -8.95 -6.48
N VAL A 270 23.34 -8.03 -5.53
CA VAL A 270 22.44 -7.92 -4.38
C VAL A 270 22.01 -6.48 -4.22
N VAL A 271 20.70 -6.25 -4.06
CA VAL A 271 20.15 -4.90 -3.86
C VAL A 271 19.56 -4.72 -2.47
N CYS A 272 19.72 -3.54 -1.88
CA CYS A 272 19.14 -3.24 -0.56
C CYS A 272 18.63 -1.80 -0.44
N SER A 273 17.89 -1.52 0.63
CA SER A 273 17.40 -0.18 0.97
C SER A 273 17.58 0.07 2.46
N PHE A 274 18.31 1.12 2.82
CA PHE A 274 18.74 1.33 4.22
C PHE A 274 17.58 1.73 5.14
N TYR A 275 16.61 2.50 4.64
CA TYR A 275 15.41 2.85 5.41
C TYR A 275 14.56 1.63 5.83
N LYS A 276 14.67 0.50 5.12
CA LYS A 276 13.98 -0.74 5.55
C LYS A 276 14.70 -1.40 6.73
N ILE A 277 16.02 -1.27 6.80
CA ILE A 277 16.87 -1.86 7.85
C ILE A 277 16.71 -1.08 9.16
N PHE A 278 16.91 0.25 9.12
CA PHE A 278 16.94 1.09 10.32
C PHE A 278 16.25 2.46 10.16
N GLY A 279 15.48 2.67 9.10
CA GLY A 279 14.50 3.78 9.01
C GLY A 279 14.98 5.11 8.43
N TYR A 280 16.27 5.43 8.53
CA TYR A 280 16.85 6.63 7.90
C TYR A 280 18.26 6.34 7.37
N PRO A 281 18.65 6.84 6.19
CA PRO A 281 17.92 7.76 5.32
C PRO A 281 16.97 7.07 4.33
N THR A 282 15.85 7.74 4.05
CA THR A 282 14.96 7.39 2.93
C THR A 282 15.57 7.82 1.60
N GLY A 283 15.29 7.10 0.51
CA GLY A 283 15.81 7.44 -0.81
C GLY A 283 17.27 7.07 -1.04
N LEU A 284 17.87 6.25 -0.16
CA LEU A 284 19.21 5.68 -0.34
C LEU A 284 19.15 4.15 -0.27
N GLY A 285 19.87 3.51 -1.17
CA GLY A 285 20.08 2.06 -1.22
C GLY A 285 21.45 1.75 -1.81
N ALA A 286 21.69 0.47 -2.06
CA ALA A 286 22.92 0.05 -2.70
C ALA A 286 22.71 -1.16 -3.63
N LEU A 287 23.57 -1.23 -4.64
CA LEU A 287 23.88 -2.42 -5.41
C LEU A 287 25.24 -2.94 -4.91
N ILE A 288 25.23 -4.13 -4.32
CA ILE A 288 26.44 -4.90 -4.04
C ILE A 288 26.66 -5.81 -5.25
N VAL A 289 27.81 -5.65 -5.90
CA VAL A 289 28.11 -6.31 -7.18
C VAL A 289 29.45 -7.04 -7.10
N LYS A 290 29.48 -8.29 -7.56
CA LYS A 290 30.73 -9.07 -7.65
C LYS A 290 31.65 -8.44 -8.70
N ASN A 291 32.95 -8.36 -8.45
CA ASN A 291 33.90 -7.68 -9.34
C ASN A 291 33.88 -8.21 -10.78
N GLU A 292 33.77 -9.53 -10.96
CA GLU A 292 33.62 -10.16 -12.28
C GLU A 292 32.33 -9.72 -12.99
N ALA A 293 31.23 -9.58 -12.23
CA ALA A 293 29.93 -9.17 -12.75
C ALA A 293 29.88 -7.67 -13.06
N ALA A 294 30.55 -6.86 -12.25
CA ALA A 294 30.69 -5.42 -12.43
C ALA A 294 31.30 -5.06 -13.79
N GLY A 295 32.33 -5.79 -14.22
CA GLY A 295 32.97 -5.59 -15.53
C GLY A 295 32.08 -5.90 -16.74
N LEU A 296 30.97 -6.63 -16.53
CA LEU A 296 30.00 -6.96 -17.59
C LEU A 296 28.91 -5.89 -17.73
N LEU A 297 28.71 -5.05 -16.71
CA LEU A 297 27.71 -3.98 -16.76
C LEU A 297 28.18 -2.86 -17.68
N ASN A 298 27.47 -2.65 -18.79
CA ASN A 298 27.78 -1.62 -19.77
C ASN A 298 26.76 -0.48 -19.72
N LYS A 299 27.09 0.55 -18.93
CA LYS A 299 26.28 1.77 -18.84
C LYS A 299 26.56 2.68 -20.03
N THR A 300 25.55 2.96 -20.86
CA THR A 300 25.68 3.87 -22.01
C THR A 300 25.72 5.33 -21.57
N TYR A 301 24.76 5.73 -20.71
CA TYR A 301 24.66 7.08 -20.15
C TYR A 301 25.90 7.46 -19.32
N PHE A 302 26.27 8.73 -19.37
CA PHE A 302 27.33 9.33 -18.55
C PHE A 302 26.90 10.70 -18.01
N SER A 303 27.47 11.09 -16.88
CA SER A 303 27.26 12.37 -16.22
C SER A 303 28.58 12.93 -15.67
N GLY A 304 28.59 14.16 -15.16
CA GLY A 304 29.84 14.82 -14.71
C GLY A 304 30.65 14.03 -13.68
N GLY A 305 29.99 13.22 -12.84
CA GLY A 305 30.66 12.34 -11.87
C GLY A 305 31.29 11.08 -12.47
N THR A 306 30.85 10.66 -13.67
CA THR A 306 31.22 9.38 -14.28
C THR A 306 32.31 9.50 -15.33
N VAL A 307 32.60 10.72 -15.80
CA VAL A 307 33.61 10.99 -16.83
C VAL A 307 34.88 11.61 -16.22
N ALA A 308 36.01 11.29 -16.84
CA ALA A 308 37.28 11.97 -16.62
C ALA A 308 37.42 13.16 -17.59
N ALA A 309 36.92 13.01 -18.81
CA ALA A 309 36.85 14.07 -19.81
C ALA A 309 35.67 13.82 -20.78
N SER A 310 35.05 14.89 -21.24
CA SER A 310 34.11 14.89 -22.36
C SER A 310 34.29 16.19 -23.13
N ILE A 311 34.17 16.15 -24.45
CA ILE A 311 34.28 17.34 -25.30
C ILE A 311 32.89 17.65 -25.86
N ALA A 312 32.49 18.92 -25.85
CA ALA A 312 31.10 19.31 -26.11
C ALA A 312 30.73 19.31 -27.60
N ASP A 313 31.68 19.59 -28.47
CA ASP A 313 31.50 19.77 -29.91
C ASP A 313 31.97 18.56 -30.75
N ILE A 314 32.52 17.52 -30.11
CA ILE A 314 32.86 16.25 -30.75
C ILE A 314 32.41 15.06 -29.88
N ASP A 315 32.14 13.91 -30.52
CA ASP A 315 31.78 12.67 -29.83
C ASP A 315 33.01 12.03 -29.16
N TYR A 316 33.48 12.66 -28.10
CA TYR A 316 34.59 12.18 -27.27
C TYR A 316 34.18 12.14 -25.81
N VAL A 317 34.24 10.93 -25.23
CA VAL A 317 33.93 10.67 -23.83
C VAL A 317 34.92 9.67 -23.25
N GLN A 318 35.68 10.10 -22.24
CA GLN A 318 36.54 9.25 -21.45
C GLN A 318 35.89 9.00 -20.09
N LYS A 319 35.39 7.78 -19.86
CA LYS A 319 34.83 7.37 -18.56
C LYS A 319 35.92 7.17 -17.51
N ARG A 320 35.58 7.39 -16.23
CA ARG A 320 36.44 7.04 -15.10
C ARG A 320 36.64 5.53 -15.03
N LYS A 321 37.74 5.09 -14.41
CA LYS A 321 38.17 3.67 -14.44
C LYS A 321 37.47 2.78 -13.40
N SER A 322 37.12 3.31 -12.22
CA SER A 322 36.52 2.50 -11.17
C SER A 322 35.02 2.32 -11.40
N ILE A 323 34.50 1.12 -11.14
CA ILE A 323 33.10 0.80 -11.41
C ILE A 323 32.14 1.64 -10.57
N GLU A 324 32.52 2.00 -9.35
CA GLU A 324 31.77 2.91 -8.47
C GLU A 324 31.52 4.24 -9.18
N ASN A 325 32.56 4.82 -9.76
CA ASN A 325 32.45 6.08 -10.48
C ASN A 325 31.71 5.94 -11.82
N VAL A 326 31.74 4.78 -12.47
CA VAL A 326 30.99 4.57 -13.73
C VAL A 326 29.48 4.46 -13.46
N LEU A 327 29.11 3.81 -12.35
CA LEU A 327 27.72 3.46 -12.08
C LEU A 327 26.98 4.50 -11.23
N GLU A 328 27.68 5.27 -10.40
CA GLU A 328 27.10 6.35 -9.57
C GLU A 328 27.00 7.67 -10.35
N ASP A 329 25.78 8.07 -10.70
CA ASP A 329 25.57 9.31 -11.45
C ASP A 329 25.77 10.56 -10.59
N GLY A 330 26.46 11.54 -11.17
CA GLY A 330 26.58 12.88 -10.62
C GLY A 330 27.24 12.94 -9.24
N THR A 331 26.73 13.83 -8.38
CA THR A 331 27.15 13.93 -6.99
C THR A 331 26.30 12.96 -6.16
N ILE A 332 26.93 11.98 -5.54
CA ILE A 332 26.28 11.04 -4.63
C ILE A 332 25.69 11.76 -3.42
N SER A 333 24.68 11.15 -2.79
CA SER A 333 24.05 11.70 -1.57
C SER A 333 24.95 11.52 -0.34
N PHE A 334 26.11 12.18 -0.32
CA PHE A 334 27.18 11.93 0.64
C PHE A 334 26.80 12.19 2.10
N LEU A 335 25.88 13.14 2.38
CA LEU A 335 25.33 13.37 3.72
C LEU A 335 24.35 12.26 4.17
N SER A 336 23.59 11.70 3.23
CA SER A 336 22.76 10.53 3.52
C SER A 336 23.65 9.31 3.75
N ILE A 337 24.69 9.15 2.94
CA ILE A 337 25.68 8.07 3.07
C ILE A 337 26.41 8.17 4.41
N SER A 338 26.86 9.37 4.82
CA SER A 338 27.52 9.58 6.11
C SER A 338 26.66 9.16 7.30
N SER A 339 25.36 9.38 7.18
CA SER A 339 24.36 9.07 8.20
C SER A 339 24.14 7.57 8.42
N LEU A 340 24.55 6.72 7.46
CA LEU A 340 24.40 5.25 7.57
C LEU A 340 25.11 4.68 8.80
N ARG A 341 26.25 5.26 9.20
CA ARG A 341 27.03 4.77 10.35
C ARG A 341 26.20 4.69 11.63
N TYR A 342 25.24 5.60 11.82
CA TYR A 342 24.40 5.66 13.01
C TYR A 342 23.30 4.60 12.99
N GLY A 343 22.77 4.29 11.81
CA GLY A 343 21.87 3.16 11.62
C GLY A 343 22.58 1.82 11.86
N PHE A 344 23.77 1.63 11.27
CA PHE A 344 24.58 0.43 11.50
C PHE A 344 25.06 0.28 12.95
N LYS A 345 25.31 1.39 13.67
CA LYS A 345 25.60 1.35 15.11
C LYS A 345 24.45 0.71 15.90
N ILE A 346 23.19 0.95 15.51
CA ILE A 346 22.03 0.28 16.12
C ILE A 346 22.04 -1.21 15.79
N ILE A 347 22.30 -1.57 14.54
CA ILE A 347 22.35 -2.98 14.11
C ILE A 347 23.48 -3.74 14.79
N ASP A 348 24.66 -3.13 14.95
CA ASP A 348 25.79 -3.74 15.64
C ASP A 348 25.51 -3.88 17.15
N MET A 349 24.83 -2.89 17.76
CA MET A 349 24.45 -2.91 19.17
C MET A 349 23.40 -3.98 19.49
N LEU A 350 22.36 -4.12 18.65
CA LEU A 350 21.30 -5.10 18.86
C LEU A 350 21.65 -6.47 18.30
N THR A 351 22.56 -6.52 17.33
CA THR A 351 22.89 -7.67 16.46
C THR A 351 21.73 -8.09 15.56
N ILE A 352 22.04 -8.43 14.30
CA ILE A 352 21.02 -8.88 13.35
C ILE A 352 20.33 -10.19 13.76
N SER A 353 21.08 -11.07 14.46
CA SER A 353 20.54 -12.34 14.95
C SER A 353 19.51 -12.14 16.06
N ALA A 354 19.74 -11.24 17.01
CA ALA A 354 18.74 -10.96 18.04
C ALA A 354 17.51 -10.26 17.47
N ILE A 355 17.69 -9.31 16.52
CA ILE A 355 16.56 -8.67 15.80
C ILE A 355 15.71 -9.73 15.10
N ALA A 356 16.34 -10.70 14.42
CA ALA A 356 15.64 -11.78 13.74
C ALA A 356 14.83 -12.65 14.72
N ARG A 357 15.44 -13.08 15.83
CA ARG A 357 14.77 -13.89 16.87
C ARG A 357 13.61 -13.13 17.51
N HIS A 358 13.84 -11.88 17.92
CA HIS A 358 12.84 -11.02 18.56
C HIS A 358 11.61 -10.81 17.66
N THR A 359 11.83 -10.39 16.42
CA THR A 359 10.72 -10.13 15.49
C THR A 359 10.02 -11.41 15.04
N ALA A 360 10.74 -12.54 14.93
CA ALA A 360 10.15 -13.85 14.67
C ALA A 360 9.27 -14.33 15.83
N SER A 361 9.66 -14.10 17.08
CA SER A 361 8.86 -14.44 18.26
C SER A 361 7.52 -13.70 18.27
N LEU A 362 7.53 -12.38 18.04
CA LEU A 362 6.30 -11.58 17.93
C LEU A 362 5.41 -12.06 16.79
N ALA A 363 5.98 -12.25 15.60
CA ALA A 363 5.22 -12.71 14.44
C ALA A 363 4.64 -14.13 14.66
N THR A 364 5.40 -15.02 15.31
CA THR A 364 4.95 -16.39 15.61
C THR A 364 3.81 -16.38 16.62
N TYR A 365 3.94 -15.59 17.69
CA TYR A 365 2.90 -15.42 18.69
C TYR A 365 1.59 -14.92 18.07
N VAL A 366 1.64 -13.84 17.29
CA VAL A 366 0.45 -13.27 16.64
C VAL A 366 -0.15 -14.23 15.62
N ARG A 367 0.66 -14.92 14.80
CA ARG A 367 0.14 -15.95 13.88
C ARG A 367 -0.65 -17.03 14.61
N ARG A 368 -0.14 -17.56 15.73
CA ARG A 368 -0.82 -18.60 16.51
C ARG A 368 -2.16 -18.08 17.04
N LYS A 369 -2.15 -16.93 17.72
CA LYS A 369 -3.37 -16.34 18.28
C LYS A 369 -4.40 -16.01 17.19
N MET A 370 -3.97 -15.52 16.02
CA MET A 370 -4.87 -15.28 14.88
C MET A 370 -5.49 -16.55 14.30
N MET A 371 -4.76 -17.67 14.27
CA MET A 371 -5.30 -18.97 13.82
C MET A 371 -6.35 -19.53 14.78
N ASP A 372 -6.24 -19.19 16.06
CA ASP A 372 -7.20 -19.60 17.10
C ASP A 372 -8.47 -18.72 17.13
N LEU A 373 -8.48 -17.58 16.43
CA LEU A 373 -9.64 -16.69 16.37
C LEU A 373 -10.79 -17.33 15.58
N LYS A 374 -11.90 -17.57 16.29
CA LYS A 374 -13.14 -18.10 15.73
C LYS A 374 -14.33 -17.21 16.07
N HIS A 375 -15.28 -17.20 15.15
CA HIS A 375 -16.62 -16.66 15.40
C HIS A 375 -17.43 -17.56 16.34
N SER A 376 -18.58 -17.06 16.78
CA SER A 376 -19.56 -17.81 17.58
C SER A 376 -20.01 -19.13 16.95
N ASN A 377 -19.96 -19.23 15.61
CA ASN A 377 -20.31 -20.43 14.84
C ASN A 377 -19.11 -21.35 14.55
N GLU A 378 -18.02 -21.24 15.33
CA GLU A 378 -16.78 -22.02 15.22
C GLU A 378 -15.98 -21.85 13.93
N LYS A 379 -16.41 -20.98 13.00
CA LYS A 379 -15.65 -20.68 11.79
C LYS A 379 -14.49 -19.74 12.08
N ASN A 380 -13.35 -19.99 11.42
CA ASN A 380 -12.15 -19.16 11.55
C ASN A 380 -12.37 -17.75 11.01
N VAL A 381 -11.88 -16.75 11.75
CA VAL A 381 -11.96 -15.34 11.36
C VAL A 381 -10.84 -14.98 10.38
N CYS A 382 -9.64 -15.53 10.56
CA CYS A 382 -8.45 -15.15 9.79
C CYS A 382 -8.09 -16.19 8.72
N ILE A 383 -7.73 -15.71 7.52
CA ILE A 383 -7.05 -16.50 6.48
C ILE A 383 -5.65 -15.91 6.30
N ILE A 384 -4.62 -16.63 6.74
CA ILE A 384 -3.21 -16.20 6.69
C ILE A 384 -2.52 -16.80 5.47
N TYR A 385 -1.75 -15.99 4.73
CA TYR A 385 -1.01 -16.38 3.53
C TYR A 385 0.48 -16.58 3.81
N GLY A 386 1.11 -17.51 3.09
CA GLY A 386 2.54 -17.85 3.22
C GLY A 386 2.80 -19.34 3.41
N GLN A 387 4.07 -19.72 3.60
CA GLN A 387 4.46 -21.13 3.64
C GLN A 387 3.89 -21.82 4.88
N GLN A 388 3.04 -22.84 4.65
CA GLN A 388 2.33 -23.66 5.63
C GLN A 388 1.72 -22.90 6.81
N ALA A 389 0.67 -22.12 6.53
CA ALA A 389 -0.27 -21.59 7.52
C ALA A 389 -0.88 -22.66 8.48
N SER A 390 -0.52 -23.93 8.36
CA SER A 390 -0.96 -25.05 9.20
C SER A 390 0.16 -25.68 10.06
N LYS A 391 1.44 -25.29 9.90
CA LYS A 391 2.58 -25.86 10.67
C LYS A 391 3.47 -24.77 11.26
N VAL A 392 2.99 -24.11 12.32
CA VAL A 392 3.67 -23.00 13.04
C VAL A 392 4.81 -23.47 13.94
N LYS A 393 5.59 -24.48 13.51
CA LYS A 393 6.71 -25.01 14.29
C LYS A 393 8.06 -24.37 13.97
N ASP A 394 8.20 -23.67 12.84
CA ASP A 394 9.51 -23.19 12.39
C ASP A 394 9.66 -21.67 12.48
N LEU A 395 10.69 -21.21 13.22
CA LEU A 395 11.20 -19.83 13.27
C LEU A 395 11.75 -19.32 11.91
N LYS A 396 11.57 -20.06 10.82
CA LYS A 396 12.09 -19.74 9.47
C LYS A 396 11.29 -18.66 8.72
N MET A 397 10.15 -18.21 9.26
CA MET A 397 9.36 -17.15 8.64
C MET A 397 9.84 -15.76 9.05
N GLY A 398 9.82 -14.81 8.10
CA GLY A 398 10.11 -13.41 8.41
C GLY A 398 9.07 -12.77 9.34
N PRO A 399 9.29 -11.52 9.74
CA PRO A 399 8.47 -10.81 10.71
C PRO A 399 7.11 -10.33 10.15
N THR A 400 6.76 -10.77 8.94
CA THR A 400 5.62 -10.29 8.15
C THR A 400 4.45 -11.27 8.21
N ILE A 401 3.25 -10.81 8.54
CA ILE A 401 2.01 -11.60 8.52
C ILE A 401 1.05 -10.94 7.54
N THR A 402 0.59 -11.71 6.55
CA THR A 402 -0.36 -11.24 5.54
C THR A 402 -1.61 -12.09 5.58
N PHE A 403 -2.77 -11.45 5.60
CA PHE A 403 -4.03 -12.11 5.86
C PHE A 403 -5.23 -11.35 5.28
N ASN A 404 -6.35 -12.05 5.16
CA ASN A 404 -7.69 -11.49 4.97
C ASN A 404 -8.62 -12.01 6.08
N LEU A 405 -9.70 -11.29 6.36
CA LEU A 405 -10.65 -11.63 7.40
C LEU A 405 -11.99 -12.05 6.79
N LYS A 406 -12.62 -13.07 7.39
CA LYS A 406 -13.97 -13.52 7.03
C LYS A 406 -14.99 -13.08 8.07
N ARG A 407 -16.23 -12.93 7.61
CA ARG A 407 -17.43 -12.77 8.42
C ARG A 407 -18.02 -14.14 8.79
N GLU A 408 -18.99 -14.17 9.69
CA GLU A 408 -19.67 -15.41 10.12
C GLU A 408 -20.33 -16.20 8.98
N ASP A 409 -20.81 -15.48 7.96
CA ASP A 409 -21.41 -16.03 6.74
C ASP A 409 -20.39 -16.50 5.69
N CYS A 410 -19.09 -16.49 6.03
CA CYS A 410 -17.94 -16.77 5.15
C CYS A 410 -17.64 -15.72 4.07
N THR A 411 -18.35 -14.60 4.01
CA THR A 411 -17.99 -13.47 3.14
C THR A 411 -16.78 -12.72 3.69
N TRP A 412 -16.18 -11.83 2.90
CA TRP A 412 -14.94 -11.14 3.26
C TRP A 412 -15.21 -9.77 3.91
N PHE A 413 -14.38 -9.40 4.89
CA PHE A 413 -14.15 -8.00 5.20
C PHE A 413 -13.24 -7.40 4.13
N GLY A 414 -13.58 -6.21 3.63
CA GLY A 414 -12.72 -5.50 2.67
C GLY A 414 -11.44 -5.03 3.35
N TYR A 415 -10.28 -5.13 2.70
CA TYR A 415 -9.02 -4.72 3.36
C TYR A 415 -9.01 -3.22 3.71
N ARG A 416 -9.73 -2.34 2.99
CA ARG A 416 -9.88 -0.92 3.35
C ARG A 416 -10.78 -0.72 4.55
N GLU A 417 -11.79 -1.56 4.73
CA GLU A 417 -12.60 -1.57 5.96
C GLU A 417 -11.70 -1.86 7.16
N VAL A 418 -10.84 -2.88 7.05
CA VAL A 418 -9.87 -3.23 8.10
C VAL A 418 -8.89 -2.08 8.35
N GLU A 419 -8.34 -1.47 7.30
CA GLU A 419 -7.42 -0.33 7.42
C GLU A 419 -8.06 0.88 8.11
N LYS A 420 -9.32 1.21 7.77
CA LYS A 420 -10.05 2.33 8.38
C LYS A 420 -10.29 2.09 9.87
N LEU A 421 -10.69 0.87 10.25
CA LEU A 421 -10.90 0.50 11.66
C LEU A 421 -9.58 0.44 12.44
N ALA A 422 -8.50 -0.03 11.82
CA ALA A 422 -7.17 -0.03 12.42
C ALA A 422 -6.70 1.41 12.70
N CYS A 423 -6.83 2.32 11.72
CA CYS A 423 -6.50 3.74 11.89
C CYS A 423 -7.30 4.39 13.03
N LEU A 424 -8.60 4.09 13.15
CA LEU A 424 -9.44 4.59 14.25
C LEU A 424 -9.03 4.03 15.62
N SER A 425 -8.31 2.90 15.63
CA SER A 425 -7.82 2.23 16.83
C SER A 425 -6.35 2.56 17.13
N GLY A 426 -5.74 3.51 16.43
CA GLY A 426 -4.31 3.85 16.61
C GLY A 426 -3.33 2.82 16.07
N ILE A 427 -3.78 1.92 15.18
CA ILE A 427 -2.97 0.86 14.57
C ILE A 427 -2.64 1.21 13.12
N HIS A 428 -1.35 1.27 12.81
CA HIS A 428 -0.84 1.55 11.48
C HIS A 428 -0.38 0.25 10.82
N LEU A 429 -1.09 -0.16 9.77
CA LEU A 429 -0.81 -1.36 8.98
C LEU A 429 -0.90 -1.06 7.48
N ARG A 430 -0.56 -2.03 6.64
CA ARG A 430 -0.56 -1.86 5.17
C ARG A 430 -1.62 -2.72 4.50
N THR A 431 -2.19 -2.23 3.42
CA THR A 431 -3.16 -2.97 2.60
C THR A 431 -2.83 -2.99 1.11
N GLY A 432 -3.48 -3.89 0.35
CA GLY A 432 -3.33 -4.06 -1.09
C GLY A 432 -2.41 -5.23 -1.46
N CYS A 433 -1.65 -5.09 -2.55
CA CYS A 433 -0.73 -6.13 -3.04
C CYS A 433 0.76 -5.88 -2.66
N PHE A 434 1.04 -4.85 -1.86
CA PHE A 434 2.39 -4.53 -1.33
C PHE A 434 3.50 -4.42 -2.38
N CYS A 435 3.17 -4.00 -3.60
CA CYS A 435 4.11 -3.98 -4.74
C CYS A 435 4.66 -5.37 -5.14
N ASN A 436 3.96 -6.46 -4.78
CA ASN A 436 4.29 -7.83 -5.17
C ASN A 436 3.08 -8.45 -5.93
N PRO A 437 2.78 -7.98 -7.15
CA PRO A 437 1.57 -8.38 -7.88
C PRO A 437 1.51 -9.89 -8.16
N GLY A 438 2.64 -10.52 -8.48
CA GLY A 438 2.72 -11.96 -8.71
C GLY A 438 2.39 -12.78 -7.47
N ALA A 439 2.97 -12.42 -6.32
CA ALA A 439 2.65 -13.05 -5.03
C ALA A 439 1.17 -12.84 -4.66
N CYS A 440 0.67 -11.61 -4.83
CA CYS A 440 -0.72 -11.26 -4.55
C CYS A 440 -1.68 -12.16 -5.33
N ALA A 441 -1.49 -12.27 -6.65
CA ALA A 441 -2.28 -13.15 -7.50
C ALA A 441 -2.17 -14.63 -7.10
N LYS A 442 -0.94 -15.10 -6.83
CA LYS A 442 -0.66 -16.48 -6.41
C LYS A 442 -1.39 -16.86 -5.13
N TYR A 443 -1.30 -16.04 -4.08
CA TYR A 443 -1.88 -16.35 -2.77
C TYR A 443 -3.40 -16.11 -2.70
N LEU A 444 -3.93 -15.17 -3.47
CA LEU A 444 -5.36 -14.92 -3.57
C LEU A 444 -6.07 -15.85 -4.58
N GLY A 445 -5.32 -16.66 -5.34
CA GLY A 445 -5.88 -17.56 -6.35
C GLY A 445 -6.53 -16.82 -7.52
N LEU A 446 -5.99 -15.64 -7.87
CA LEU A 446 -6.47 -14.81 -8.97
C LEU A 446 -5.82 -15.25 -10.29
N SER A 447 -6.64 -15.54 -11.30
CA SER A 447 -6.17 -15.85 -12.65
C SER A 447 -5.80 -14.59 -13.44
N HIS A 448 -5.11 -14.76 -14.56
CA HIS A 448 -4.82 -13.64 -15.47
C HIS A 448 -6.10 -12.97 -15.97
N SER A 449 -7.15 -13.74 -16.25
CA SER A 449 -8.46 -13.21 -16.65
C SER A 449 -9.12 -12.41 -15.53
N ASP A 450 -9.00 -12.86 -14.28
CA ASP A 450 -9.54 -12.12 -13.13
C ASP A 450 -8.83 -10.78 -12.99
N LEU A 451 -7.50 -10.75 -13.07
CA LEU A 451 -6.71 -9.52 -12.96
C LEU A 451 -7.02 -8.52 -14.08
N VAL A 452 -7.12 -9.00 -15.33
CA VAL A 452 -7.47 -8.14 -16.48
C VAL A 452 -8.90 -7.63 -16.35
N SER A 453 -9.87 -8.50 -16.01
CA SER A 453 -11.26 -8.11 -15.82
C SER A 453 -11.43 -7.10 -14.68
N ASN A 454 -10.70 -7.27 -13.57
CA ASN A 454 -10.70 -6.32 -12.47
C ASN A 454 -10.19 -4.95 -12.96
N PHE A 455 -9.08 -4.91 -13.70
CA PHE A 455 -8.53 -3.66 -14.24
C PHE A 455 -9.48 -3.00 -15.25
N GLU A 456 -10.11 -3.77 -16.13
CA GLU A 456 -11.13 -3.30 -17.08
C GLU A 456 -12.37 -2.75 -16.37
N ALA A 457 -12.72 -3.30 -15.20
CA ALA A 457 -13.75 -2.77 -14.29
C ALA A 457 -13.30 -1.50 -13.53
N GLY A 458 -12.09 -1.00 -13.79
CA GLY A 458 -11.52 0.21 -13.17
C GLY A 458 -10.72 -0.05 -11.90
N HIS A 459 -10.40 -1.31 -11.57
CA HIS A 459 -9.68 -1.63 -10.35
C HIS A 459 -8.22 -1.17 -10.40
N VAL A 460 -7.79 -0.45 -9.38
CA VAL A 460 -6.38 -0.11 -9.13
C VAL A 460 -6.02 -0.41 -7.67
N CYS A 461 -4.75 -0.72 -7.38
CA CYS A 461 -4.31 -1.13 -6.04
C CYS A 461 -4.61 -0.14 -4.89
N TRP A 462 -5.10 1.07 -5.18
CA TRP A 462 -5.41 2.12 -4.21
C TRP A 462 -6.88 2.56 -4.22
N ASP A 463 -7.76 1.89 -4.95
CA ASP A 463 -9.18 2.21 -4.93
C ASP A 463 -9.89 1.67 -3.67
N ASP A 464 -11.23 1.79 -3.65
CA ASP A 464 -12.12 1.24 -2.62
C ASP A 464 -12.76 -0.11 -3.07
N ASN A 465 -12.31 -0.73 -4.17
CA ASN A 465 -12.85 -1.98 -4.72
C ASN A 465 -12.11 -3.20 -4.16
N ASP A 466 -12.34 -3.48 -2.88
CA ASP A 466 -11.59 -4.51 -2.15
C ASP A 466 -12.01 -5.94 -2.49
N ILE A 467 -13.25 -6.11 -2.96
CA ILE A 467 -13.88 -7.41 -3.24
C ILE A 467 -14.59 -7.31 -4.59
N ILE A 468 -14.16 -8.13 -5.55
CA ILE A 468 -14.78 -8.22 -6.88
C ILE A 468 -15.20 -9.68 -7.09
N ASN A 469 -16.46 -9.90 -7.50
CA ASN A 469 -17.03 -11.23 -7.69
C ASN A 469 -16.86 -12.15 -6.46
N GLY A 470 -16.98 -11.58 -5.25
CA GLY A 470 -16.85 -12.31 -3.98
C GLY A 470 -15.41 -12.71 -3.62
N ARG A 471 -14.39 -12.22 -4.34
CA ARG A 471 -12.97 -12.50 -4.07
C ARG A 471 -12.22 -11.23 -3.68
N PRO A 472 -11.31 -11.29 -2.69
CA PRO A 472 -10.45 -10.17 -2.37
C PRO A 472 -9.53 -9.83 -3.55
N THR A 473 -9.32 -8.54 -3.79
CA THR A 473 -8.39 -8.02 -4.80
C THR A 473 -6.99 -7.73 -4.22
N GLY A 474 -6.87 -7.78 -2.90
CA GLY A 474 -5.66 -7.53 -2.12
C GLY A 474 -5.78 -8.10 -0.71
N ALA A 475 -4.77 -7.84 0.12
CA ALA A 475 -4.69 -8.36 1.49
C ALA A 475 -4.35 -7.26 2.50
N VAL A 476 -4.39 -7.62 3.78
CA VAL A 476 -3.86 -6.84 4.90
C VAL A 476 -2.50 -7.42 5.28
N ARG A 477 -1.51 -6.56 5.57
CA ARG A 477 -0.18 -6.96 6.03
C ARG A 477 0.21 -6.19 7.28
N ILE A 478 0.64 -6.94 8.28
CA ILE A 478 1.39 -6.42 9.43
C ILE A 478 2.81 -6.97 9.38
N SER A 479 3.73 -6.25 10.01
CA SER A 479 5.14 -6.61 10.06
C SER A 479 5.77 -5.96 11.28
N PHE A 480 6.55 -6.74 12.03
CA PHE A 480 7.25 -6.27 13.22
C PHE A 480 8.65 -5.76 12.89
N GLY A 481 9.13 -4.77 13.65
CA GLY A 481 10.46 -4.18 13.54
C GLY A 481 11.26 -4.41 14.82
N TYR A 482 12.53 -4.02 14.81
CA TYR A 482 13.42 -4.23 15.97
C TYR A 482 12.97 -3.50 17.25
N MET A 483 12.08 -2.53 17.12
CA MET A 483 11.50 -1.76 18.21
C MET A 483 10.06 -2.17 18.51
N SER A 484 9.50 -3.21 17.90
CA SER A 484 8.15 -3.66 18.24
C SER A 484 8.14 -4.36 19.59
N THR A 485 7.02 -4.29 20.31
CA THR A 485 6.87 -4.87 21.65
C THR A 485 5.80 -5.95 21.69
N TYR A 486 5.77 -6.72 22.77
CA TYR A 486 4.64 -7.61 23.09
C TYR A 486 3.33 -6.83 23.17
N GLU A 487 3.35 -5.62 23.73
CA GLU A 487 2.20 -4.74 23.86
C GLU A 487 1.65 -4.33 22.48
N ASP A 488 2.51 -4.04 21.51
CA ASP A 488 2.11 -3.78 20.12
C ASP A 488 1.38 -4.99 19.51
N ALA A 489 1.89 -6.20 19.75
CA ALA A 489 1.29 -7.45 19.29
C ALA A 489 -0.08 -7.73 19.96
N GLU A 490 -0.17 -7.55 21.28
CA GLU A 490 -1.42 -7.73 22.03
C GLU A 490 -2.49 -6.73 21.64
N GLU A 491 -2.15 -5.46 21.46
CA GLU A 491 -3.13 -4.45 21.11
C GLU A 491 -3.71 -4.70 19.71
N PHE A 492 -2.88 -5.18 18.79
CA PHE A 492 -3.36 -5.66 17.49
C PHE A 492 -4.29 -6.88 17.59
N LEU A 493 -3.98 -7.86 18.44
CA LEU A 493 -4.84 -9.03 18.65
C LEU A 493 -6.18 -8.64 19.30
N LYS A 494 -6.18 -7.74 20.27
CA LYS A 494 -7.40 -7.19 20.88
C LYS A 494 -8.25 -6.47 19.84
N PHE A 495 -7.63 -5.66 18.99
CA PHE A 495 -8.32 -5.01 17.88
C PHE A 495 -9.02 -6.03 16.98
N LEU A 496 -8.32 -7.10 16.57
CA LEU A 496 -8.94 -8.15 15.76
C LEU A 496 -10.14 -8.78 16.48
N GLN A 497 -9.98 -9.09 17.76
CA GLN A 497 -11.01 -9.71 18.58
C GLN A 497 -12.21 -8.78 18.82
N SER A 498 -12.01 -7.49 19.04
CA SER A 498 -13.09 -6.54 19.30
C SER A 498 -13.84 -6.11 18.05
N SER A 499 -13.15 -6.06 16.91
CA SER A 499 -13.69 -5.45 15.70
C SER A 499 -14.21 -6.45 14.67
N PHE A 500 -13.73 -7.70 14.68
CA PHE A 500 -14.06 -8.68 13.64
C PHE A 500 -14.56 -10.02 14.16
N VAL A 501 -14.49 -10.29 15.47
CA VAL A 501 -15.02 -11.52 16.06
C VAL A 501 -16.41 -11.27 16.62
N SER A 502 -17.41 -11.83 15.95
CA SER A 502 -18.78 -11.94 16.48
C SER A 502 -18.84 -12.88 17.67
N LYS A 503 -19.41 -12.40 18.79
CA LYS A 503 -19.69 -13.18 19.99
C LYS A 503 -21.14 -13.63 19.99
N ALA A 504 -21.42 -14.82 20.55
CA ALA A 504 -22.78 -15.25 20.79
C ALA A 504 -23.46 -14.22 21.69
N VAL A 505 -24.50 -13.55 21.19
CA VAL A 505 -25.36 -12.70 22.03
C VAL A 505 -26.10 -13.67 22.96
N GLY A 506 -25.67 -13.75 24.21
CA GLY A 506 -26.45 -14.41 25.24
C GLY A 506 -27.75 -13.66 25.42
N LEU A 507 -28.83 -14.18 24.82
CA LEU A 507 -30.19 -13.80 25.16
C LEU A 507 -30.48 -14.30 26.59
N ASN A 508 -30.03 -13.54 27.58
CA ASN A 508 -30.57 -13.63 28.93
C ASN A 508 -31.96 -12.98 28.92
N ASN A 509 -32.94 -13.73 28.42
CA ASN A 509 -34.27 -13.86 29.00
C ASN A 509 -35.02 -14.89 28.15
N GLY A 510 -35.29 -16.05 28.75
CA GLY A 510 -35.94 -17.17 28.10
C GLY A 510 -37.35 -16.82 27.64
N TYR A 511 -37.53 -16.75 26.33
CA TYR A 511 -38.74 -17.19 25.66
C TYR A 511 -38.32 -17.90 24.37
N MET A 512 -38.49 -19.22 24.35
CA MET A 512 -38.47 -20.00 23.11
C MET A 512 -39.61 -19.51 22.23
N VAL A 513 -39.30 -18.95 21.06
CA VAL A 513 -40.27 -18.86 19.97
C VAL A 513 -39.88 -19.88 18.92
N ASN A 514 -40.70 -20.91 18.84
CA ASN A 514 -40.61 -22.03 17.92
C ASN A 514 -40.87 -21.51 16.49
N MET A 515 -39.89 -21.62 15.60
CA MET A 515 -39.95 -21.16 14.22
C MET A 515 -40.40 -22.29 13.29
N ASP A 516 -41.55 -22.90 13.60
CA ASP A 516 -42.17 -23.95 12.78
C ASP A 516 -43.69 -23.82 12.84
N THR A 517 -44.20 -22.85 12.08
CA THR A 517 -45.50 -22.86 11.37
C THR A 517 -45.88 -21.42 11.05
N LEU A 518 -45.88 -21.06 9.77
CA LEU A 518 -46.98 -20.27 9.22
C LEU A 518 -46.97 -20.41 7.70
N HIS A 519 -48.00 -21.13 7.27
CA HIS A 519 -48.37 -21.43 5.92
C HIS A 519 -48.57 -20.17 5.08
N LEU A 520 -48.15 -20.30 3.82
CA LEU A 520 -48.70 -19.60 2.66
C LEU A 520 -50.24 -19.69 2.70
N VAL A 521 -50.91 -18.56 2.93
CA VAL A 521 -52.28 -18.32 2.47
C VAL A 521 -52.38 -16.86 2.03
N ASP A 522 -52.65 -16.70 0.74
CA ASP A 522 -53.14 -15.47 0.13
C ASP A 522 -54.45 -15.05 0.82
N ASP A 523 -54.50 -13.83 1.37
CA ASP A 523 -55.69 -12.98 1.25
C ASP A 523 -55.35 -11.53 1.59
N TRP A 524 -55.18 -10.71 0.55
CA TRP A 524 -55.08 -9.27 0.67
C TRP A 524 -56.48 -8.69 0.86
N SER A 525 -56.83 -8.39 2.12
CA SER A 525 -57.86 -7.39 2.41
C SER A 525 -57.49 -6.50 3.60
N GLN A 526 -57.38 -5.21 3.28
CA GLN A 526 -57.57 -4.03 4.13
C GLN A 526 -56.45 -3.58 5.09
N GLN A 527 -55.65 -2.63 4.58
CA GLN A 527 -55.33 -1.31 5.17
C GLN A 527 -55.03 -1.22 6.68
N ALA A 528 -53.73 -1.18 6.98
CA ALA A 528 -53.18 -0.24 7.95
C ALA A 528 -52.01 0.49 7.27
N THR A 529 -52.26 1.64 6.66
CA THR A 529 -51.20 2.51 6.16
C THR A 529 -50.52 3.16 7.36
N SER A 530 -49.27 2.79 7.65
CA SER A 530 -48.41 3.62 8.48
C SER A 530 -48.15 4.93 7.73
N ASP A 531 -48.55 6.04 8.33
CA ASP A 531 -48.57 7.35 7.68
C ASP A 531 -47.14 7.89 7.58
N ILE A 532 -46.41 7.53 6.51
CA ILE A 532 -45.02 7.96 6.26
C ILE A 532 -44.98 9.47 6.02
N ARG A 533 -44.15 10.19 6.77
CA ARG A 533 -44.04 11.65 6.75
C ARG A 533 -42.61 12.10 6.48
N LEU A 534 -42.48 13.22 5.76
CA LEU A 534 -41.20 13.90 5.59
C LEU A 534 -40.86 14.68 6.87
N LYS A 535 -39.70 14.39 7.46
CA LYS A 535 -39.24 15.03 8.70
C LYS A 535 -38.33 16.22 8.46
N SER A 536 -37.36 16.10 7.55
CA SER A 536 -36.46 17.21 7.24
C SER A 536 -35.90 17.13 5.82
N ILE A 537 -35.60 18.31 5.27
CA ILE A 537 -34.83 18.49 4.04
C ILE A 537 -33.52 19.19 4.44
N THR A 538 -32.37 18.66 4.01
CA THR A 538 -31.06 19.24 4.31
C THR A 538 -30.24 19.42 3.03
N ILE A 539 -29.61 20.60 2.90
CA ILE A 539 -28.79 20.98 1.76
C ILE A 539 -27.33 21.07 2.22
N TYR A 540 -26.42 20.54 1.38
CA TYR A 540 -24.98 20.57 1.60
C TYR A 540 -24.28 21.30 0.45
N PRO A 541 -24.25 22.65 0.44
CA PRO A 541 -23.59 23.42 -0.59
C PRO A 541 -22.17 22.97 -0.89
N VAL A 542 -21.33 22.94 0.16
CA VAL A 542 -19.93 22.54 0.05
C VAL A 542 -19.78 21.08 0.46
N LYS A 543 -19.22 20.27 -0.43
CA LYS A 543 -18.91 18.87 -0.17
C LYS A 543 -18.08 18.75 1.10
N SER A 544 -18.47 17.82 1.98
CA SER A 544 -17.83 17.54 3.28
C SER A 544 -18.05 18.58 4.40
N CYS A 545 -18.65 19.74 4.13
CA CYS A 545 -19.00 20.72 5.17
C CYS A 545 -20.36 20.44 5.81
N GLN A 546 -20.71 21.13 6.90
CA GLN A 546 -22.02 20.97 7.55
C GLN A 546 -23.14 21.52 6.67
N GLY A 547 -24.26 20.78 6.58
CA GLY A 547 -25.45 21.23 5.87
C GLY A 547 -26.39 22.06 6.73
N PHE A 548 -27.42 22.63 6.10
CA PHE A 548 -28.50 23.35 6.78
C PHE A 548 -29.86 22.79 6.39
N SER A 549 -30.78 22.77 7.35
CA SER A 549 -32.13 22.21 7.16
C SER A 549 -33.13 23.29 6.76
N VAL A 550 -34.10 22.91 5.94
CA VAL A 550 -35.14 23.80 5.40
C VAL A 550 -36.50 23.12 5.38
N GLN A 551 -37.56 23.93 5.29
CA GLN A 551 -38.95 23.45 5.15
C GLN A 551 -39.32 23.14 3.70
N GLY A 552 -38.66 23.79 2.74
CA GLY A 552 -38.84 23.58 1.32
C GLY A 552 -37.66 24.15 0.54
N TRP A 553 -37.37 23.57 -0.63
CA TRP A 553 -36.24 24.00 -1.45
C TRP A 553 -36.51 23.77 -2.94
N PRO A 554 -35.96 24.60 -3.85
CA PRO A 554 -36.11 24.38 -5.28
C PRO A 554 -35.42 23.09 -5.74
N LEU A 555 -36.15 22.30 -6.55
CA LEU A 555 -35.63 21.12 -7.22
C LEU A 555 -35.20 21.47 -8.65
N THR A 556 -34.07 20.95 -9.08
CA THR A 556 -33.51 21.11 -10.43
C THR A 556 -33.29 19.74 -11.08
N THR A 557 -32.90 19.70 -12.35
CA THR A 557 -32.53 18.45 -13.04
C THR A 557 -31.30 17.75 -12.42
N GLY A 558 -30.52 18.47 -11.61
CA GLY A 558 -29.38 17.94 -10.86
C GLY A 558 -29.68 17.56 -9.40
N GLY A 559 -30.92 17.68 -8.93
CA GLY A 559 -31.29 17.51 -7.52
C GLY A 559 -31.64 18.85 -6.84
N LEU A 560 -31.46 18.94 -5.52
CA LEU A 560 -31.71 20.18 -4.76
C LEU A 560 -30.78 21.29 -5.26
N LYS A 561 -31.33 22.47 -5.55
CA LYS A 561 -30.57 23.60 -6.11
C LYS A 561 -29.36 23.93 -5.22
N TYR A 562 -28.17 24.03 -5.82
CA TYR A 562 -26.89 24.31 -5.15
C TYR A 562 -26.37 23.23 -4.19
N ASP A 563 -26.94 22.02 -4.16
CA ASP A 563 -26.41 20.92 -3.37
C ASP A 563 -25.12 20.35 -3.99
N ARG A 564 -24.06 20.25 -3.17
CA ARG A 564 -22.73 19.70 -3.50
C ARG A 564 -22.09 20.34 -4.75
N GLU A 565 -22.37 21.62 -5.00
CA GLU A 565 -21.77 22.36 -6.13
C GLU A 565 -20.31 22.76 -5.85
N TRP A 566 -19.88 22.81 -4.59
CA TRP A 566 -18.52 23.23 -4.23
C TRP A 566 -17.72 22.12 -3.56
N LEU A 567 -16.39 22.17 -3.70
CA LEU A 567 -15.45 21.31 -2.97
C LEU A 567 -14.13 22.05 -2.68
N LEU A 568 -13.27 21.40 -1.89
CA LEU A 568 -11.92 21.87 -1.59
C LEU A 568 -10.87 20.89 -2.12
N GLN A 569 -9.78 21.42 -2.66
CA GLN A 569 -8.62 20.66 -3.11
C GLN A 569 -7.37 21.10 -2.33
N GLY A 570 -6.54 20.15 -1.92
CA GLY A 570 -5.27 20.41 -1.25
C GLY A 570 -4.18 20.85 -2.22
N SER A 571 -3.06 21.33 -1.68
CA SER A 571 -1.91 21.78 -2.49
C SER A 571 -1.28 20.68 -3.35
N GLY A 572 -1.47 19.40 -3.01
CA GLY A 572 -1.01 18.25 -3.80
C GLY A 572 -1.96 17.83 -4.92
N GLY A 573 -3.07 18.56 -5.13
CA GLY A 573 -4.09 18.26 -6.12
C GLY A 573 -5.14 17.25 -5.66
N GLU A 574 -5.05 16.73 -4.43
CA GLU A 574 -6.02 15.80 -3.87
C GLU A 574 -7.30 16.49 -3.40
N ILE A 575 -8.45 15.86 -3.61
CA ILE A 575 -9.72 16.36 -3.08
C ILE A 575 -9.76 16.16 -1.56
N LEU A 576 -10.10 17.23 -0.85
CA LEU A 576 -10.27 17.23 0.60
C LEU A 576 -11.68 16.74 0.94
N THR A 577 -11.73 15.68 1.76
CA THR A 577 -12.99 15.08 2.22
C THR A 577 -13.05 15.10 3.73
N GLN A 578 -14.26 14.98 4.29
CA GLN A 578 -14.46 14.92 5.75
C GLN A 578 -13.66 13.76 6.40
N LYS A 579 -13.35 12.70 5.62
CA LYS A 579 -12.52 11.57 6.06
C LYS A 579 -11.04 11.96 6.22
N LYS A 580 -10.53 12.83 5.34
CA LYS A 580 -9.12 13.29 5.36
C LYS A 580 -8.92 14.51 6.26
N VAL A 581 -9.96 15.34 6.38
CA VAL A 581 -9.96 16.63 7.08
C VAL A 581 -11.27 16.74 7.88
N PRO A 582 -11.32 16.16 9.10
CA PRO A 582 -12.52 16.17 9.94
C PRO A 582 -13.02 17.59 10.28
N GLU A 583 -12.12 18.58 10.29
CA GLU A 583 -12.42 19.99 10.55
C GLU A 583 -13.46 20.56 9.59
N LEU A 584 -13.56 20.03 8.36
CA LEU A 584 -14.58 20.42 7.39
C LEU A 584 -16.00 20.29 7.97
N SER A 585 -16.22 19.29 8.83
CA SER A 585 -17.52 19.07 9.46
C SER A 585 -17.96 20.18 10.41
N SER A 586 -17.02 21.02 10.86
CA SER A 586 -17.28 22.16 11.74
C SER A 586 -17.64 23.43 10.96
N ILE A 587 -17.43 23.45 9.64
CA ILE A 587 -17.75 24.60 8.80
C ILE A 587 -19.24 24.58 8.47
N ARG A 588 -19.96 25.58 8.97
CA ARG A 588 -21.38 25.80 8.69
C ARG A 588 -21.55 26.48 7.35
N THR A 589 -22.54 26.02 6.59
CA THR A 589 -22.88 26.56 5.28
C THR A 589 -24.35 26.98 5.27
N LEU A 590 -24.66 28.10 4.62
CA LEU A 590 -26.03 28.57 4.40
C LEU A 590 -26.12 29.27 3.05
N ILE A 591 -27.11 28.91 2.23
CA ILE A 591 -27.41 29.66 1.01
C ILE A 591 -28.66 30.49 1.24
N ASP A 592 -28.55 31.78 0.96
CA ASP A 592 -29.68 32.68 0.85
C ASP A 592 -30.02 32.87 -0.64
N LEU A 593 -31.21 32.38 -1.03
CA LEU A 593 -31.68 32.44 -2.41
C LEU A 593 -32.13 33.85 -2.83
N GLU A 594 -32.58 34.68 -1.88
CA GLU A 594 -33.04 36.04 -2.15
C GLU A 594 -31.85 36.97 -2.35
N LEU A 595 -30.84 36.85 -1.48
CA LEU A 595 -29.59 37.60 -1.60
C LEU A 595 -28.64 37.02 -2.66
N GLY A 596 -28.85 35.78 -3.09
CA GLY A 596 -27.97 35.07 -4.02
C GLY A 596 -26.56 34.86 -3.46
N LYS A 597 -26.44 34.55 -2.16
CA LYS A 597 -25.16 34.46 -1.44
C LYS A 597 -25.01 33.15 -0.68
N LEU A 598 -23.77 32.62 -0.69
CA LEU A 598 -23.32 31.53 0.17
C LEU A 598 -22.59 32.12 1.38
N PHE A 599 -23.08 31.80 2.57
CA PHE A 599 -22.50 32.17 3.85
C PHE A 599 -21.76 30.97 4.47
N LEU A 600 -20.59 31.24 5.01
CA LEU A 600 -19.67 30.25 5.58
C LEU A 600 -19.17 30.73 6.94
N GLU A 601 -19.27 29.85 7.94
CA GLU A 601 -18.82 30.12 9.31
C GLU A 601 -18.01 28.94 9.84
N SER A 602 -16.92 29.21 10.58
CA SER A 602 -16.08 28.19 11.20
C SER A 602 -15.79 28.56 12.65
N PRO A 603 -15.83 27.63 13.62
CA PRO A 603 -15.43 27.91 15.00
C PRO A 603 -13.99 28.42 15.16
N LYS A 604 -13.11 28.13 14.19
CA LYS A 604 -11.72 28.60 14.18
C LYS A 604 -11.54 30.00 13.60
N ARG A 605 -12.60 30.62 13.05
CA ARG A 605 -12.57 31.95 12.42
C ARG A 605 -13.62 32.85 13.05
N LYS A 606 -13.24 34.09 13.39
CA LYS A 606 -14.19 35.09 13.90
C LYS A 606 -14.97 35.78 12.79
N ASP A 607 -14.36 35.92 11.62
CA ASP A 607 -14.96 36.54 10.45
C ASP A 607 -15.74 35.52 9.61
N LYS A 608 -16.95 35.91 9.23
CA LYS A 608 -17.83 35.12 8.34
C LYS A 608 -17.44 35.37 6.89
N LEU A 609 -17.41 34.32 6.08
CA LEU A 609 -17.14 34.44 4.66
C LEU A 609 -18.47 34.49 3.88
N GLN A 610 -18.55 35.41 2.92
CA GLN A 610 -19.69 35.58 2.03
C GLN A 610 -19.22 35.50 0.58
N ILE A 611 -19.91 34.68 -0.22
CA ILE A 611 -19.58 34.46 -1.62
C ILE A 611 -20.85 34.72 -2.45
N SER A 612 -20.78 35.65 -3.40
CA SER A 612 -21.85 35.87 -4.38
C SER A 612 -21.99 34.65 -5.29
N VAL A 613 -23.18 34.06 -5.33
CA VAL A 613 -23.47 32.86 -6.13
C VAL A 613 -23.79 33.23 -7.59
N LEU A 614 -24.21 34.49 -7.81
CA LEU A 614 -24.69 35.05 -9.09
C LEU A 614 -23.67 35.92 -9.82
N GLU A 615 -22.54 36.27 -9.20
CA GLU A 615 -21.52 37.06 -9.88
C GLU A 615 -20.76 36.18 -10.87
N ASN A 616 -20.87 36.51 -12.16
CA ASN A 616 -19.94 36.08 -13.20
C ASN A 616 -18.57 36.71 -12.92
N LEU A 617 -17.88 36.19 -11.90
CA LEU A 617 -16.49 36.54 -11.68
C LEU A 617 -15.69 36.01 -12.87
N THR A 618 -14.99 36.91 -13.53
CA THR A 618 -14.03 36.69 -14.61
C THR A 618 -12.95 35.69 -14.15
N HIS A 619 -13.18 34.38 -14.30
CA HIS A 619 -12.33 33.38 -13.66
C HIS A 619 -11.92 32.22 -14.57
N ILE A 620 -10.67 31.85 -14.37
CA ILE A 620 -9.90 30.77 -14.97
C ILE A 620 -10.68 29.46 -14.81
N SER A 621 -11.11 28.88 -15.92
CA SER A 621 -11.63 27.52 -15.96
C SER A 621 -10.48 26.53 -15.81
N ALA A 622 -10.61 25.61 -14.87
CA ALA A 622 -9.72 24.46 -14.74
C ALA A 622 -10.51 23.16 -14.95
N GLU A 623 -9.83 22.09 -15.36
CA GLU A 623 -10.40 20.74 -15.33
C GLU A 623 -9.87 19.99 -14.11
N VAL A 624 -10.75 19.36 -13.34
CA VAL A 624 -10.39 18.50 -12.20
C VAL A 624 -11.00 17.11 -12.40
N ASP A 625 -10.18 16.09 -12.18
CA ASP A 625 -10.64 14.70 -12.14
C ASP A 625 -11.06 14.34 -10.71
N VAL A 626 -12.34 13.99 -10.54
CA VAL A 626 -12.90 13.54 -9.26
C VAL A 626 -13.46 12.14 -9.50
N TYR A 627 -12.76 11.12 -8.95
CA TYR A 627 -13.13 9.71 -9.05
C TYR A 627 -13.35 9.20 -10.49
N GLY A 628 -12.50 9.62 -11.43
CA GLY A 628 -12.53 9.17 -12.83
C GLY A 628 -13.45 9.99 -13.75
N GLN A 629 -14.14 11.00 -13.20
CA GLN A 629 -14.97 11.95 -13.94
C GLN A 629 -14.30 13.33 -13.99
N ARG A 630 -14.30 13.95 -15.18
CA ARG A 630 -13.75 15.29 -15.37
C ARG A 630 -14.83 16.35 -15.20
N TYR A 631 -14.53 17.31 -14.34
CA TYR A 631 -15.38 18.47 -14.06
C TYR A 631 -14.68 19.73 -14.53
N GLU A 632 -15.44 20.60 -15.20
CA GLU A 632 -15.01 21.99 -15.35
C GLU A 632 -15.34 22.72 -14.06
N VAL A 633 -14.33 23.36 -13.49
CA VAL A 633 -14.44 24.04 -12.22
C VAL A 633 -14.03 25.50 -12.31
N GLN A 634 -14.74 26.32 -11.54
CA GLN A 634 -14.40 27.70 -11.28
C GLN A 634 -13.64 27.77 -9.95
N THR A 635 -12.48 28.43 -9.97
CA THR A 635 -11.68 28.70 -8.77
C THR A 635 -12.01 30.08 -8.20
N TYR A 636 -11.70 30.26 -6.91
CA TYR A 636 -11.89 31.52 -6.19
C TYR A 636 -10.55 32.14 -5.83
N GLY A 637 -10.52 33.47 -5.65
CA GLY A 637 -9.31 34.21 -5.33
C GLY A 637 -8.75 33.93 -3.93
N ASP A 638 -7.53 34.43 -3.68
CA ASP A 638 -6.70 34.12 -2.51
C ASP A 638 -7.38 34.38 -1.17
N LYS A 639 -8.27 35.39 -1.08
CA LYS A 639 -9.01 35.69 0.15
C LYS A 639 -9.92 34.53 0.57
N VAL A 640 -10.61 33.90 -0.38
CA VAL A 640 -11.50 32.75 -0.12
C VAL A 640 -10.68 31.52 0.25
N ASN A 641 -9.61 31.26 -0.52
CA ASN A 641 -8.72 30.11 -0.30
C ASN A 641 -8.01 30.22 1.06
N SER A 642 -7.56 31.41 1.45
CA SER A 642 -6.92 31.66 2.75
C SER A 642 -7.91 31.45 3.90
N TRP A 643 -9.15 31.93 3.78
CA TRP A 643 -10.17 31.71 4.80
C TRP A 643 -10.42 30.22 5.06
N PHE A 644 -10.56 29.43 4.00
CA PHE A 644 -10.71 27.97 4.15
C PHE A 644 -9.45 27.33 4.70
N SER A 645 -8.27 27.74 4.22
CA SER A 645 -6.99 27.20 4.67
C SER A 645 -6.78 27.39 6.17
N ASP A 646 -7.12 28.57 6.68
CA ASP A 646 -7.08 28.88 8.11
C ASP A 646 -8.15 28.12 8.90
N ALA A 647 -9.36 27.99 8.34
CA ALA A 647 -10.45 27.25 8.98
C ALA A 647 -10.15 25.76 9.16
N ILE A 648 -9.36 25.16 8.26
CA ILE A 648 -8.99 23.73 8.31
C ILE A 648 -7.56 23.47 8.78
N GLY A 649 -6.72 24.51 8.89
CA GLY A 649 -5.32 24.42 9.30
C GLY A 649 -4.37 23.84 8.23
N ARG A 650 -4.74 23.89 6.95
CA ARG A 650 -3.87 23.46 5.84
C ARG A 650 -4.18 24.20 4.54
N PRO A 651 -3.20 24.45 3.65
CA PRO A 651 -3.44 25.11 2.36
C PRO A 651 -4.46 24.36 1.50
N CYS A 652 -5.46 25.09 0.96
CA CYS A 652 -6.46 24.53 0.06
C CYS A 652 -7.04 25.56 -0.91
N THR A 653 -7.60 25.05 -2.01
CA THR A 653 -8.27 25.82 -3.06
C THR A 653 -9.76 25.48 -3.07
N PHE A 654 -10.60 26.50 -3.00
CA PHE A 654 -12.06 26.38 -3.09
C PHE A 654 -12.50 26.41 -4.55
N MET A 655 -13.38 25.47 -4.93
CA MET A 655 -13.78 25.26 -6.31
C MET A 655 -15.27 24.98 -6.44
N ARG A 656 -15.89 25.49 -7.51
CA ARG A 656 -17.30 25.27 -7.86
C ARG A 656 -17.42 24.53 -9.19
N CYS A 657 -18.30 23.53 -9.27
CA CYS A 657 -18.63 22.86 -10.53
C CYS A 657 -19.42 23.79 -11.46
N THR A 658 -18.96 23.97 -12.71
CA THR A 658 -19.68 24.72 -13.75
C THR A 658 -20.32 23.82 -14.79
N SER A 659 -19.70 22.68 -15.12
CA SER A 659 -20.22 21.64 -16.02
C SER A 659 -19.56 20.28 -15.76
N SER A 660 -20.22 19.18 -16.18
CA SER A 660 -19.69 17.82 -16.12
C SER A 660 -19.61 17.21 -17.53
N LYS A 661 -18.45 16.68 -17.93
CA LYS A 661 -18.29 15.95 -19.20
C LYS A 661 -18.31 14.44 -18.93
N HIS A 662 -19.30 13.72 -19.45
CA HIS A 662 -19.28 12.25 -19.45
C HIS A 662 -18.39 11.71 -20.59
N ARG A 663 -17.67 10.61 -20.34
CA ARG A 663 -17.04 9.85 -21.43
C ARG A 663 -18.14 9.22 -22.28
N SER A 664 -18.21 9.59 -23.55
CA SER A 664 -18.85 8.76 -24.56
C SER A 664 -17.95 7.54 -24.77
N CYS A 665 -18.40 6.36 -24.32
CA CYS A 665 -17.75 5.11 -24.69
C CYS A 665 -18.15 4.78 -26.13
N THR A 666 -17.33 5.12 -27.11
CA THR A 666 -17.42 4.55 -28.45
C THR A 666 -16.90 3.11 -28.40
N ILE A 667 -17.81 2.15 -28.26
CA ILE A 667 -17.55 0.74 -28.52
C ILE A 667 -17.55 0.53 -30.03
N ASN A 668 -16.50 -0.11 -30.55
CA ASN A 668 -16.45 -0.59 -31.92
C ASN A 668 -17.65 -1.54 -32.18
N GLY A 669 -18.61 -1.03 -32.96
CA GLY A 669 -19.59 -1.79 -33.75
C GLY A 669 -20.33 -2.94 -33.06
N ARG A 670 -21.45 -2.63 -32.38
CA ARG A 670 -22.78 -3.28 -32.57
C ARG A 670 -23.81 -2.80 -31.54
N ARG A 671 -24.89 -2.20 -32.08
CA ARG A 671 -26.20 -1.80 -31.51
C ARG A 671 -26.21 -0.86 -30.31
N ASP A 672 -26.72 0.35 -30.58
CA ASP A 672 -27.22 1.34 -29.62
C ASP A 672 -28.05 0.69 -28.50
N ARG A 673 -27.46 0.59 -27.30
CA ARG A 673 -28.24 0.77 -26.08
C ARG A 673 -28.16 2.25 -25.76
N LEU A 674 -29.32 2.89 -25.90
CA LEU A 674 -29.57 4.28 -25.60
C LEU A 674 -29.24 4.56 -24.12
N CYS A 675 -28.02 5.01 -23.82
CA CYS A 675 -27.72 5.72 -22.58
C CYS A 675 -28.40 7.10 -22.66
N ARG A 676 -29.73 7.14 -22.53
CA ARG A 676 -30.50 8.37 -22.39
C ARG A 676 -30.61 8.71 -20.90
N ASP A 677 -29.74 9.63 -20.47
CA ASP A 677 -30.19 10.98 -20.08
C ASP A 677 -28.99 11.96 -20.11
N THR A 678 -28.62 12.38 -21.31
CA THR A 678 -27.48 13.29 -21.60
C THR A 678 -27.75 14.76 -21.24
N ARG A 679 -28.65 15.04 -20.28
CA ARG A 679 -29.04 16.42 -19.91
C ARG A 679 -28.98 16.75 -18.41
N SER A 680 -28.59 15.82 -17.53
CA SER A 680 -28.42 16.17 -16.11
C SER A 680 -27.05 16.78 -15.85
N LYS A 681 -27.05 18.06 -15.44
CA LYS A 681 -25.87 18.77 -14.95
C LYS A 681 -25.59 18.23 -13.53
N LEU A 682 -24.75 17.22 -13.41
CA LEU A 682 -24.44 16.62 -12.11
C LEU A 682 -23.36 17.44 -11.39
N SER A 683 -23.62 17.80 -10.13
CA SER A 683 -22.64 18.43 -9.23
C SER A 683 -21.73 17.35 -8.60
N PHE A 684 -20.94 17.67 -7.57
CA PHE A 684 -20.00 16.72 -6.93
C PHE A 684 -20.70 15.70 -6.01
N VAL A 685 -21.73 15.02 -6.51
CA VAL A 685 -22.48 13.96 -5.82
C VAL A 685 -21.69 12.63 -5.83
N ASN A 686 -21.82 11.81 -4.78
CA ASN A 686 -21.09 10.54 -4.67
C ASN A 686 -21.87 9.36 -5.31
N GLU A 687 -23.07 9.10 -4.83
CA GLU A 687 -23.85 7.88 -5.16
C GLU A 687 -25.17 8.21 -5.87
N GLY A 688 -25.88 9.24 -5.42
CA GLY A 688 -27.11 9.72 -6.02
C GLY A 688 -27.30 11.23 -5.85
N GLN A 689 -28.21 11.81 -6.63
CA GLN A 689 -28.58 13.24 -6.56
C GLN A 689 -29.21 13.61 -5.21
N LEU A 690 -29.91 12.67 -4.60
CA LEU A 690 -30.55 12.81 -3.28
C LEU A 690 -30.29 11.54 -2.49
N LEU A 691 -29.99 11.71 -1.20
CA LEU A 691 -29.88 10.63 -0.24
C LEU A 691 -31.05 10.70 0.74
N LEU A 692 -31.65 9.55 1.04
CA LEU A 692 -32.77 9.41 1.95
C LEU A 692 -32.44 8.40 3.05
N VAL A 693 -32.89 8.67 4.28
CA VAL A 693 -32.83 7.73 5.39
C VAL A 693 -34.09 7.84 6.25
N SER A 694 -34.58 6.73 6.82
CA SER A 694 -35.66 6.78 7.82
C SER A 694 -35.11 6.97 9.24
N GLU A 695 -35.87 7.67 10.08
CA GLU A 695 -35.55 7.81 11.50
C GLU A 695 -35.57 6.46 12.21
N GLU A 696 -36.46 5.56 11.80
CA GLU A 696 -36.58 4.22 12.35
C GLU A 696 -35.34 3.36 12.09
N SER A 697 -34.72 3.46 10.91
CA SER A 697 -33.42 2.84 10.62
C SER A 697 -32.30 3.38 11.54
N ILE A 698 -32.30 4.69 11.81
CA ILE A 698 -31.32 5.32 12.71
C ILE A 698 -31.57 4.92 14.16
N SER A 699 -32.83 4.80 14.56
CA SER A 699 -33.23 4.36 15.91
C SER A 699 -32.84 2.91 16.16
N ASP A 700 -33.06 2.01 15.18
CA ASP A 700 -32.58 0.63 15.24
C ASP A 700 -31.05 0.58 15.37
N LEU A 701 -30.33 1.35 14.54
CA LEU A 701 -28.87 1.44 14.61
C LEU A 701 -28.41 1.89 16.00
N ASN A 702 -28.99 2.96 16.56
CA ASN A 702 -28.66 3.45 17.89
C ASN A 702 -28.98 2.43 19.00
N SER A 703 -30.04 1.64 18.83
CA SER A 703 -30.41 0.56 19.75
C SER A 703 -29.35 -0.55 19.73
N ARG A 704 -28.87 -0.95 18.54
CA ARG A 704 -27.77 -1.91 18.38
C ARG A 704 -26.44 -1.39 18.91
N LEU A 705 -26.16 -0.10 18.74
CA LEU A 705 -24.97 0.54 19.32
C LEU A 705 -25.04 0.60 20.86
N SER A 706 -26.25 0.74 21.42
CA SER A 706 -26.46 0.79 22.88
C SER A 706 -26.37 -0.60 23.53
N SER A 707 -26.80 -1.66 22.85
CA SER A 707 -26.76 -3.03 23.38
C SER A 707 -25.36 -3.67 23.38
N GLY A 708 -24.41 -3.15 22.60
CA GLY A 708 -23.03 -3.67 22.52
C GLY A 708 -22.04 -3.13 23.57
N ASN A 709 -22.45 -2.19 24.43
CA ASN A 709 -21.54 -1.43 25.30
C ASN A 709 -21.34 -2.09 26.67
N VAL A 710 -20.43 -3.07 26.75
CA VAL A 710 -20.14 -3.83 27.99
C VAL A 710 -19.12 -3.13 28.92
N ASN A 711 -18.38 -2.10 28.46
CA ASN A 711 -17.19 -1.62 29.19
C ASN A 711 -17.11 -0.09 29.42
N GLY A 712 -18.13 0.51 30.06
CA GLY A 712 -18.01 1.82 30.73
C GLY A 712 -17.58 3.03 29.88
N LYS A 713 -17.48 2.90 28.55
CA LYS A 713 -17.21 4.02 27.63
C LYS A 713 -18.52 4.76 27.32
N GLN A 714 -18.40 6.08 27.18
CA GLN A 714 -19.49 7.02 26.94
C GLN A 714 -20.43 6.54 25.82
N GLN A 715 -21.73 6.55 26.08
CA GLN A 715 -22.77 6.10 25.14
C GLN A 715 -22.68 6.91 23.84
N MET A 716 -22.42 6.24 22.71
CA MET A 716 -22.26 6.89 21.42
C MET A 716 -23.61 6.92 20.70
N PHE A 717 -24.20 8.12 20.58
CA PHE A 717 -25.42 8.35 19.82
C PHE A 717 -25.09 8.85 18.41
N VAL A 718 -25.64 8.17 17.39
CA VAL A 718 -25.46 8.51 15.98
C VAL A 718 -26.68 9.25 15.48
N ASP A 719 -26.49 10.49 15.08
CA ASP A 719 -27.52 11.30 14.45
C ASP A 719 -27.65 11.01 12.94
N ALA A 720 -28.84 11.15 12.38
CA ALA A 720 -29.12 10.93 10.96
C ALA A 720 -28.20 11.75 10.04
N MET A 721 -27.80 12.95 10.44
CA MET A 721 -26.91 13.83 9.66
C MET A 721 -25.50 13.27 9.49
N ARG A 722 -25.11 12.24 10.27
CA ARG A 722 -23.85 11.49 10.05
C ARG A 722 -23.83 10.77 8.69
N PHE A 723 -24.99 10.37 8.19
CA PHE A 723 -25.17 9.76 6.86
C PHE A 723 -25.32 10.79 5.74
N ARG A 724 -25.36 12.08 6.12
CA ARG A 724 -25.54 13.21 5.22
C ARG A 724 -26.74 13.06 4.26
N PRO A 725 -27.92 12.64 4.75
CA PRO A 725 -29.11 12.53 3.92
C PRO A 725 -29.56 13.94 3.50
N ASN A 726 -30.11 14.03 2.30
CA ASN A 726 -30.87 15.21 1.89
C ASN A 726 -32.29 15.16 2.44
N ILE A 727 -32.83 13.97 2.65
CA ILE A 727 -34.23 13.74 3.05
C ILE A 727 -34.25 12.78 4.23
N VAL A 728 -34.89 13.16 5.33
CA VAL A 728 -35.19 12.26 6.45
C VAL A 728 -36.70 12.05 6.52
N VAL A 729 -37.12 10.79 6.61
CA VAL A 729 -38.53 10.40 6.72
C VAL A 729 -38.79 9.68 8.04
N SER A 730 -40.05 9.61 8.46
CA SER A 730 -40.51 8.89 9.65
C SER A 730 -41.83 8.17 9.35
N GLY A 731 -42.15 7.12 10.09
CA GLY A 731 -43.41 6.36 9.97
C GLY A 731 -43.32 5.11 9.08
N SER A 732 -42.12 4.68 8.71
CA SER A 732 -41.86 3.39 8.03
C SER A 732 -41.28 2.36 9.00
N ALA A 733 -41.27 1.07 8.66
CA ALA A 733 -40.46 0.13 9.42
C ALA A 733 -38.97 0.39 9.14
N SER A 734 -38.10 -0.01 10.08
CA SER A 734 -36.65 0.11 9.92
C SER A 734 -36.20 -0.59 8.64
N TYR A 735 -35.41 0.11 7.81
CA TYR A 735 -34.86 -0.34 6.52
C TYR A 735 -35.90 -0.55 5.39
N ASP A 736 -37.16 -0.18 5.58
CA ASP A 736 -38.16 -0.26 4.50
C ASP A 736 -37.76 0.60 3.28
N GLU A 737 -37.08 1.73 3.53
CA GLU A 737 -36.64 2.65 2.48
C GLU A 737 -35.72 1.99 1.44
N ASP A 738 -35.00 0.93 1.82
CA ASP A 738 -34.12 0.18 0.93
C ASP A 738 -34.90 -0.60 -0.13
N ASN A 739 -36.21 -0.78 0.01
CA ASN A 739 -37.06 -1.48 -0.94
C ASN A 739 -37.91 -0.54 -1.79
N TRP A 740 -37.89 0.78 -1.52
CA TRP A 740 -38.72 1.74 -2.24
C TRP A 740 -38.21 1.95 -3.66
N LYS A 741 -39.08 1.71 -4.65
CA LYS A 741 -38.78 1.93 -6.08
C LYS A 741 -39.16 3.33 -6.54
N ARG A 742 -40.20 3.89 -5.95
CA ARG A 742 -40.79 5.19 -6.29
C ARG A 742 -41.19 5.88 -5.00
N LEU A 743 -41.01 7.19 -4.97
CA LEU A 743 -41.35 8.03 -3.82
C LEU A 743 -41.99 9.32 -4.32
N ASN A 744 -43.09 9.72 -3.70
CA ASN A 744 -43.73 11.00 -3.97
C ASN A 744 -43.63 11.88 -2.73
N ILE A 745 -43.11 13.10 -2.90
CA ILE A 745 -43.06 14.10 -1.83
C ILE A 745 -43.77 15.34 -2.35
N GLY A 746 -44.95 15.64 -1.80
CA GLY A 746 -45.84 16.66 -2.34
C GLY A 746 -46.20 16.36 -3.79
N LYS A 747 -45.84 17.27 -4.71
CA LYS A 747 -46.07 17.10 -6.17
C LYS A 747 -44.86 16.55 -6.92
N ALA A 748 -43.75 16.30 -6.24
CA ALA A 748 -42.50 15.82 -6.85
C ALA A 748 -42.44 14.29 -6.82
N TYR A 749 -42.01 13.71 -7.94
CA TYR A 749 -41.89 12.27 -8.15
C TYR A 749 -40.41 11.89 -8.22
N PHE A 750 -40.00 10.90 -7.43
CA PHE A 750 -38.64 10.40 -7.34
C PHE A 750 -38.60 8.90 -7.64
N THR A 751 -37.54 8.45 -8.28
CA THR A 751 -37.27 7.03 -8.57
C THR A 751 -35.93 6.64 -8.00
N ARG A 752 -35.83 5.41 -7.47
CA ARG A 752 -34.56 4.91 -6.94
C ARG A 752 -33.56 4.71 -8.06
N HIS A 753 -32.33 5.18 -7.84
CA HIS A 753 -31.20 4.89 -8.71
C HIS A 753 -30.61 3.52 -8.33
N THR A 754 -30.75 2.51 -9.19
CA THR A 754 -30.08 1.22 -9.04
C THR A 754 -28.74 1.28 -9.75
N ARG A 755 -27.63 1.34 -9.00
CA ARG A 755 -26.32 0.88 -9.51
C ARG A 755 -26.27 -0.63 -9.31
N HIS A 756 -26.15 -1.36 -10.42
CA HIS A 756 -25.80 -2.78 -10.41
C HIS A 756 -24.29 -2.94 -10.28
#